data_AF-A0A957DSV5-F1
#
_entry.id   AF-A0A957DSV5-F1
#
_cell.length_a   1.000
_cell.length_b   1.000
_cell.length_c   1.000
_cell.angle_alpha   90.00
_cell.angle_beta   90.00
_cell.angle_gamma   90.00
#
_symmetry.space_group_name_H-M   'P 1'
#
loop_
_entity.id
_entity.type
_entity.pdbx_description
1 polymer ?
#
loop_
_entity_poly.entity_id
_entity_poly.type
_entity_poly.pdbx_seq_one_letter_code
_entity_poly.pdbx_strand_id
1 'polypeptide(L)'
;MPRISEEDKKRGKEQVLMFVKRHHGLREVEIADMLNIHRRTINNYLNEMEPEGKVYKDGLYWHATENAGNWLRRFELAADEAFTLYLAARQFVKQTDKQNAMALSALSRLSQVLKTDLPVGSDILQAAQELRKRKKEASYEDIFATVVKAYLLRHPVQLSYRTGKDQIVETTFFTYLIEPSAIGYTLYLIGHSAHVNALRSYKIERIVTAVADYDQTYTIPNDFPGLDILQNAWSIMIGETTERVVLRFSPRVKQRVLETNWHPSQEHEPDPEKPGYLRWWVDVADTTDMKPWIRGWGADVEVMGPDHLRESIKGHARRFASMYDIATNTAVSRTDRLLQLWGKTSKDTLLFHPALYHMFDVAHIAQQLLSPKATSRWRQVLGHTLGCDGVLLYQWLPYLIALHDMGKLSPPFQTLNDKQQERLTAENFAFGRPIAKKQRHTIVGRLLLNEYTAKWPPNLRHAFLDMVSGHHGVYQPEGMQDQADFDYIQEPPEWAVLRQHAMQLLKSYLCQQWPEVLPDPANVSTAIAALNGFCILCDWLGSDGDYFTPKPNTPLSEYVIHSRQKAYERVRDAGLFQTAVSHASTNFSQLFHDFTAPPRPLQVAIEQIPEALLAQPTLTIIEAPTGEGKTEAALLLARRIAAQRGTDEMYIALPTTATSNAMYTRIITHIEQRLGLKTNVQLIHGQSFLLEDDVAVNSLINGENATEDEAAENWFAPKKKALLAPFGVGTVDQAELAALNVRHNALRLVGLAGKTIILDEVHAYDTYMTTIIKRMLNWLSALGSSVILLSAT
;
A
#
# COMPACT_ATOMS: atom_id res chain seq x y z
N MET A 1 26.09 41.25 -69.82
CA MET A 1 26.45 41.95 -68.57
C MET A 1 27.87 41.56 -68.21
N PRO A 2 28.78 42.51 -67.93
CA PRO A 2 30.12 42.16 -67.51
C PRO A 2 30.04 41.39 -66.19
N ARG A 3 30.81 40.30 -66.05
CA ARG A 3 30.96 39.59 -64.77
C ARG A 3 31.52 40.60 -63.77
N ILE A 4 30.76 40.88 -62.71
CA ILE A 4 31.23 41.64 -61.55
C ILE A 4 32.51 40.95 -61.06
N SER A 5 33.58 41.70 -60.82
CA SER A 5 34.81 41.12 -60.29
C SER A 5 34.55 40.54 -58.89
N GLU A 6 35.29 39.50 -58.50
CA GLU A 6 35.13 38.93 -57.14
C GLU A 6 35.42 39.97 -56.03
N GLU A 7 36.26 40.97 -56.30
CA GLU A 7 36.51 42.09 -55.38
C GLU A 7 35.31 43.02 -55.23
N ASP A 8 34.63 43.36 -56.33
CA ASP A 8 33.44 44.21 -56.31
C ASP A 8 32.25 43.49 -55.65
N LYS A 9 32.12 42.17 -55.88
CA LYS A 9 31.13 41.34 -55.21
C LYS A 9 31.37 41.28 -53.69
N LYS A 10 32.63 41.14 -53.27
CA LYS A 10 33.03 41.15 -51.85
C LYS A 10 32.74 42.49 -51.18
N ARG A 11 33.09 43.60 -51.81
CA ARG A 11 32.76 44.96 -51.34
C ARG A 11 31.24 45.17 -51.22
N GLY A 12 30.48 44.71 -52.20
CA GLY A 12 29.02 44.78 -52.17
C GLY A 12 28.41 44.01 -51.01
N LYS A 13 28.90 42.80 -50.73
CA LYS A 13 28.49 42.01 -49.55
C LYS A 13 28.82 42.69 -48.23
N GLU A 14 30.04 43.24 -48.10
CA GLU A 14 30.47 43.96 -46.90
C GLU A 14 29.61 45.20 -46.62
N GLN A 15 29.25 45.94 -47.67
CA GLN A 15 28.37 47.10 -47.56
C GLN A 15 26.97 46.71 -47.09
N VAL A 16 26.39 45.65 -47.66
CA VAL A 16 25.08 45.11 -47.21
C VAL A 16 25.15 44.66 -45.76
N LEU A 17 26.20 43.92 -45.38
CA LEU A 17 26.37 43.45 -44.02
C LEU A 17 26.51 44.59 -43.00
N MET A 18 27.31 45.62 -43.30
CA MET A 18 27.43 46.81 -42.46
C MET A 18 26.10 47.54 -42.31
N PHE A 19 25.31 47.59 -43.38
CA PHE A 19 24.02 48.26 -43.37
C PHE A 19 23.00 47.53 -42.49
N VAL A 20 22.88 46.22 -42.67
CA VAL A 20 22.01 45.38 -41.85
C VAL A 20 22.48 45.36 -40.39
N LYS A 21 23.79 45.43 -40.12
CA LYS A 21 24.33 45.55 -38.74
C LYS A 21 23.91 46.81 -37.99
N ARG A 22 23.60 47.90 -38.70
CA ARG A 22 23.22 49.18 -38.10
C ARG A 22 21.73 49.30 -37.82
N HIS A 23 20.93 48.30 -38.21
CA HIS A 23 19.47 48.35 -38.14
C HIS A 23 18.91 47.06 -37.55
N HIS A 24 17.90 47.17 -36.70
CA HIS A 24 17.28 46.01 -36.05
C HIS A 24 16.20 45.37 -36.97
N GLY A 25 16.65 44.58 -37.94
CA GLY A 25 15.80 43.83 -38.85
C GLY A 25 15.29 44.66 -40.04
N LEU A 26 15.63 44.26 -41.26
CA LEU A 26 15.21 44.94 -42.50
C LEU A 26 14.68 43.96 -43.55
N ARG A 27 13.66 44.37 -44.30
CA ARG A 27 13.16 43.63 -45.45
C ARG A 27 14.10 43.81 -46.65
N GLU A 28 14.13 42.82 -47.54
CA GLU A 28 14.98 42.87 -48.75
C GLU A 28 14.72 44.09 -49.62
N VAL A 29 13.48 44.57 -49.66
CA VAL A 29 13.07 45.79 -50.39
C VAL A 29 13.69 47.02 -49.75
N GLU A 30 13.66 47.11 -48.42
CA GLU A 30 14.21 48.25 -47.67
C GLU A 30 15.73 48.35 -47.83
N ILE A 31 16.43 47.20 -47.81
CA ILE A 31 17.88 47.13 -48.05
C ILE A 31 18.21 47.54 -49.51
N ALA A 32 17.42 47.06 -50.48
CA ALA A 32 17.63 47.37 -51.89
C ALA A 32 17.44 48.86 -52.20
N ASP A 33 16.38 49.45 -51.66
CA ASP A 33 16.04 50.86 -51.87
C ASP A 33 17.07 51.79 -51.21
N MET A 34 17.50 51.48 -49.98
CA MET A 34 18.44 52.33 -49.24
C MET A 34 19.88 52.25 -49.76
N LEU A 35 20.31 51.09 -50.25
CA LEU A 35 21.67 50.92 -50.81
C LEU A 35 21.74 51.20 -52.31
N ASN A 36 20.59 51.47 -52.95
CA ASN A 36 20.47 51.62 -54.40
C ASN A 36 21.07 50.42 -55.17
N ILE A 37 20.83 49.21 -54.66
CA ILE A 37 21.28 47.94 -55.25
C ILE A 37 20.04 47.14 -55.65
N HIS A 38 20.05 46.57 -56.86
CA HIS A 38 18.92 45.78 -57.34
C HIS A 38 18.56 44.64 -56.38
N ARG A 39 17.26 44.49 -56.06
CA ARG A 39 16.75 43.53 -55.06
C ARG A 39 17.24 42.10 -55.27
N ARG A 40 17.36 41.65 -56.52
CA ARG A 40 17.90 40.31 -56.87
C ARG A 40 19.36 40.14 -56.40
N THR A 41 20.17 41.18 -56.47
CA THR A 41 21.57 41.18 -56.02
C THR A 41 21.65 41.17 -54.49
N ILE A 42 20.79 41.93 -53.81
CA ILE A 42 20.66 41.90 -52.34
C ILE A 42 20.25 40.49 -51.87
N ASN A 43 19.22 39.90 -52.48
CA ASN A 43 18.76 38.56 -52.16
C ASN A 43 19.88 37.53 -52.37
N ASN A 44 20.63 37.60 -53.47
CA ASN A 44 21.81 36.76 -53.68
C ASN A 44 22.90 36.96 -52.61
N TYR A 45 23.19 38.20 -52.23
CA TYR A 45 24.20 38.48 -51.21
C TYR A 45 23.76 37.96 -49.84
N LEU A 46 22.52 38.19 -49.44
CA LEU A 46 21.96 37.72 -48.17
C LEU A 46 21.92 36.19 -48.12
N ASN A 47 21.44 35.52 -49.18
CA ASN A 47 21.41 34.06 -49.27
C ASN A 47 22.81 33.43 -49.35
N GLU A 48 23.81 34.13 -49.88
CA GLU A 48 25.20 33.67 -49.82
C GLU A 48 25.80 33.90 -48.42
N MET A 49 25.43 34.98 -47.72
CA MET A 49 25.93 35.35 -46.39
C MET A 49 25.22 34.63 -45.23
N GLU A 50 24.02 34.12 -45.44
CA GLU A 50 23.23 33.34 -44.48
C GLU A 50 23.91 32.02 -44.07
N PRO A 51 24.36 31.14 -45.00
CA PRO A 51 25.12 29.95 -44.64
C PRO A 51 26.54 30.27 -44.15
N GLU A 52 27.05 31.49 -44.42
CA GLU A 52 28.27 32.03 -43.81
C GLU A 52 28.05 32.53 -42.36
N GLY A 53 26.80 32.54 -41.88
CA GLY A 53 26.42 32.96 -40.51
C GLY A 53 26.51 34.46 -40.27
N LYS A 54 26.67 35.27 -41.33
CA LYS A 54 26.84 36.74 -41.22
C LYS A 54 25.51 37.46 -41.03
N VAL A 55 24.45 36.91 -41.59
CA VAL A 55 23.06 37.36 -41.47
C VAL A 55 22.15 36.16 -41.21
N TYR A 56 20.99 36.38 -40.63
CA TYR A 56 19.92 35.39 -40.53
C TYR A 56 18.57 36.02 -40.87
N LYS A 57 17.64 35.19 -41.34
CA LYS A 57 16.28 35.62 -41.66
C LYS A 57 15.31 35.23 -40.54
N ASP A 58 14.57 36.22 -40.04
CA ASP A 58 13.46 36.04 -39.11
C ASP A 58 12.16 36.52 -39.79
N GLY A 59 11.35 35.56 -40.24
CA GLY A 59 10.18 35.83 -41.06
C GLY A 59 10.53 36.60 -42.36
N LEU A 60 10.09 37.86 -42.43
CA LEU A 60 10.34 38.76 -43.57
C LEU A 60 11.58 39.64 -43.40
N TYR A 61 12.20 39.63 -42.21
CA TYR A 61 13.27 40.53 -41.82
C TYR A 61 14.61 39.82 -41.83
N TRP A 62 15.63 40.53 -42.31
CA TRP A 62 17.02 40.12 -42.28
C TRP A 62 17.73 40.84 -41.15
N HIS A 63 18.43 40.07 -40.33
CA HIS A 63 19.19 40.54 -39.18
C HIS A 63 20.66 40.23 -39.39
N ALA A 64 21.54 41.09 -38.90
CA ALA A 64 22.95 40.76 -38.82
C ALA A 64 23.19 39.91 -37.57
N THR A 65 24.10 38.95 -37.69
CA THR A 65 24.51 38.14 -36.53
C THR A 65 25.51 38.96 -35.70
N GLU A 66 25.10 39.43 -34.52
CA GLU A 66 25.94 40.25 -33.63
C GLU A 66 27.20 39.50 -33.14
N ASN A 67 27.13 38.17 -33.07
CA ASN A 67 28.24 37.27 -32.73
C ASN A 67 28.98 36.71 -33.96
N ALA A 68 29.36 37.58 -34.92
CA ALA A 68 30.18 37.22 -36.09
C ALA A 68 31.63 36.79 -35.76
N GLY A 69 31.95 36.55 -34.48
CA GLY A 69 33.27 36.21 -33.95
C GLY A 69 33.53 34.73 -33.67
N ASN A 70 32.58 33.82 -33.89
CA ASN A 70 32.78 32.38 -33.62
C ASN A 70 33.23 31.58 -34.86
N TRP A 71 34.21 32.10 -35.61
CA TRP A 71 34.99 31.20 -36.47
C TRP A 71 35.99 30.45 -35.59
N LEU A 72 35.90 29.12 -35.58
CA LEU A 72 37.00 28.30 -35.09
C LEU A 72 38.27 28.68 -35.88
N ARG A 73 39.37 28.93 -35.17
CA ARG A 73 40.67 29.21 -35.79
C ARG A 73 41.00 28.08 -36.75
N ARG A 74 41.66 28.37 -37.88
CA ARG A 74 42.27 27.31 -38.69
C ARG A 74 43.34 26.63 -37.85
N PHE A 75 43.25 25.31 -37.72
CA PHE A 75 44.23 24.49 -37.04
C PHE A 75 44.67 23.38 -37.98
N GLU A 76 45.95 23.01 -37.91
CA GLU A 76 46.51 21.88 -38.65
C GLU A 76 46.23 20.61 -37.86
N LEU A 77 45.98 19.50 -38.57
CA LEU A 77 45.69 18.20 -37.99
C LEU A 77 46.78 17.22 -38.41
N ALA A 78 47.37 16.52 -37.44
CA ALA A 78 48.20 15.36 -37.73
C ALA A 78 47.36 14.17 -38.23
N ALA A 79 47.99 13.19 -38.89
CA ALA A 79 47.29 12.08 -39.52
C ALA A 79 46.55 11.18 -38.51
N ASP A 80 47.13 10.98 -37.34
CA ASP A 80 46.56 10.25 -36.20
C ASP A 80 45.43 11.02 -35.50
N GLU A 81 45.54 12.35 -35.38
CA GLU A 81 44.46 13.22 -34.91
C GLU A 81 43.25 13.17 -35.87
N ALA A 82 43.50 13.20 -37.18
CA ALA A 82 42.46 13.07 -38.21
C ALA A 82 41.78 11.68 -38.15
N PHE A 83 42.55 10.62 -37.88
CA PHE A 83 41.98 9.29 -37.66
C PHE A 83 41.12 9.22 -36.38
N THR A 84 41.55 9.90 -35.31
CA THR A 84 40.76 10.01 -34.07
C THR A 84 39.44 10.75 -34.31
N LEU A 85 39.45 11.84 -35.07
CA LEU A 85 38.24 12.54 -35.48
C LEU A 85 37.31 11.67 -36.34
N TYR A 86 37.88 10.81 -37.19
CA TYR A 86 37.08 9.83 -37.92
C TYR A 86 36.42 8.81 -37.00
N LEU A 87 37.13 8.27 -36.00
CA LEU A 87 36.53 7.34 -35.03
C LEU A 87 35.37 8.01 -34.27
N ALA A 88 35.56 9.26 -33.83
CA ALA A 88 34.51 10.06 -33.18
C ALA A 88 33.31 10.31 -34.12
N ALA A 89 33.57 10.70 -35.37
CA ALA A 89 32.52 10.89 -36.38
C ALA A 89 31.77 9.58 -36.67
N ARG A 90 32.49 8.45 -36.76
CA ARG A 90 31.90 7.14 -37.00
C ARG A 90 31.03 6.69 -35.83
N GLN A 91 31.50 6.89 -34.61
CA GLN A 91 30.74 6.60 -33.39
C GLN A 91 29.48 7.45 -33.32
N PHE A 92 29.58 8.76 -33.58
CA PHE A 92 28.43 9.67 -33.65
C PHE A 92 27.39 9.20 -34.69
N VAL A 93 27.82 8.90 -35.93
CA VAL A 93 26.92 8.42 -36.98
C VAL A 93 26.26 7.09 -36.62
N LYS A 94 26.98 6.18 -35.96
CA LYS A 94 26.42 4.90 -35.49
C LYS A 94 25.36 5.08 -34.39
N GLN A 95 25.50 6.11 -33.57
CA GLN A 95 24.58 6.43 -32.47
C GLN A 95 23.47 7.40 -32.90
N THR A 96 23.45 7.86 -34.15
CA THR A 96 22.41 8.78 -34.63
C THR A 96 21.44 8.04 -35.55
N ASP A 97 20.20 7.88 -35.11
CA ASP A 97 19.15 7.14 -35.83
C ASP A 97 18.34 8.01 -36.83
N LYS A 98 18.37 9.33 -36.64
CA LYS A 98 17.68 10.34 -37.45
C LYS A 98 18.63 11.10 -38.37
N GLN A 99 18.09 11.70 -39.43
CA GLN A 99 18.86 12.66 -40.21
C GLN A 99 19.14 13.90 -39.35
N ASN A 100 20.37 14.42 -39.42
CA ASN A 100 20.76 15.65 -38.73
C ASN A 100 21.49 16.58 -39.71
N ALA A 101 20.81 17.62 -40.17
CA ALA A 101 21.34 18.55 -41.16
C ALA A 101 22.63 19.27 -40.70
N MET A 102 22.71 19.64 -39.41
CA MET A 102 23.90 20.30 -38.85
C MET A 102 25.11 19.37 -38.88
N ALA A 103 24.94 18.13 -38.43
CA ALA A 103 26.01 17.13 -38.46
C ALA A 103 26.41 16.74 -39.90
N LEU A 104 25.45 16.62 -40.82
CA LEU A 104 25.75 16.37 -42.24
C LEU A 104 26.61 17.47 -42.86
N SER A 105 26.28 18.73 -42.57
CA SER A 105 27.07 19.88 -43.01
C SER A 105 28.49 19.83 -42.41
N ALA A 106 28.61 19.58 -41.10
CA ALA A 106 29.89 19.49 -40.42
C ALA A 106 30.78 18.36 -40.96
N LEU A 107 30.23 17.14 -41.10
CA LEU A 107 30.96 15.99 -41.62
C LEU A 107 31.34 16.16 -43.09
N SER A 108 30.47 16.79 -43.90
CA SER A 108 30.79 17.08 -45.31
C SER A 108 31.94 18.08 -45.41
N ARG A 109 31.93 19.14 -44.61
CA ARG A 109 33.05 20.11 -44.55
C ARG A 109 34.32 19.45 -44.06
N LEU A 110 34.25 18.64 -43.00
CA LEU A 110 35.40 17.90 -42.48
C LEU A 110 35.99 16.95 -43.53
N SER A 111 35.14 16.23 -44.27
CA SER A 111 35.59 15.37 -45.36
C SER A 111 36.29 16.14 -46.48
N GLN A 112 35.82 17.34 -46.82
CA GLN A 112 36.45 18.16 -47.86
C GLN A 112 37.85 18.65 -47.45
N VAL A 113 38.03 19.00 -46.18
CA VAL A 113 39.32 19.42 -45.64
C VAL A 113 40.32 18.25 -45.62
N LEU A 114 39.86 17.03 -45.35
CA LEU A 114 40.75 15.87 -45.18
C LEU A 114 40.99 15.05 -46.46
N LYS A 115 40.12 15.17 -47.48
CA LYS A 115 40.15 14.34 -48.69
C LYS A 115 41.37 14.60 -49.60
N THR A 116 42.02 15.75 -49.47
CA THR A 116 43.22 16.09 -50.24
C THR A 116 44.49 15.46 -49.69
N ASP A 117 44.52 15.14 -48.39
CA ASP A 117 45.77 14.83 -47.68
C ASP A 117 45.78 13.45 -47.00
N LEU A 118 44.60 12.82 -46.76
CA LEU A 118 44.50 11.54 -46.06
C LEU A 118 43.36 10.64 -46.58
N PRO A 119 43.54 9.30 -46.63
CA PRO A 119 42.48 8.35 -47.00
C PRO A 119 41.21 8.48 -46.15
N VAL A 120 41.37 8.86 -44.87
CA VAL A 120 40.30 8.98 -43.87
C VAL A 120 39.22 9.99 -44.26
N GLY A 121 39.53 11.00 -45.09
CA GLY A 121 38.55 11.96 -45.59
C GLY A 121 37.45 11.27 -46.43
N SER A 122 37.80 10.19 -47.14
CA SER A 122 36.82 9.40 -47.89
C SER A 122 35.89 8.60 -46.99
N ASP A 123 36.39 8.10 -45.85
CA ASP A 123 35.60 7.35 -44.88
C ASP A 123 34.62 8.26 -44.11
N ILE A 124 35.02 9.50 -43.80
CA ILE A 124 34.12 10.52 -43.21
C ILE A 124 33.01 10.89 -44.20
N LEU A 125 33.33 11.00 -45.49
CA LEU A 125 32.31 11.25 -46.51
C LEU A 125 31.30 10.10 -46.59
N GLN A 126 31.76 8.85 -46.49
CA GLN A 126 30.87 7.70 -46.44
C GLN A 126 29.98 7.71 -45.18
N ALA A 127 30.54 8.07 -44.02
CA ALA A 127 29.77 8.23 -42.79
C ALA A 127 28.70 9.33 -42.92
N ALA A 128 29.01 10.45 -43.56
CA ALA A 128 28.03 11.50 -43.87
C ALA A 128 26.94 11.00 -44.82
N GLN A 129 27.29 10.22 -45.84
CA GLN A 129 26.31 9.62 -46.76
C GLN A 129 25.40 8.61 -46.07
N GLU A 130 25.92 7.84 -45.10
CA GLU A 130 25.11 6.96 -44.26
C GLU A 130 24.11 7.76 -43.42
N LEU A 131 24.58 8.81 -42.72
CA LEU A 131 23.72 9.69 -41.94
C LEU A 131 22.63 10.35 -42.81
N ARG A 132 22.95 10.67 -44.06
CA ARG A 132 21.98 11.27 -45.01
C ARG A 132 20.83 10.33 -45.34
N LYS A 133 21.05 9.01 -45.28
CA LYS A 133 20.01 8.00 -45.54
C LYS A 133 19.09 7.74 -44.35
N ARG A 134 19.39 8.28 -43.16
CA ARG A 134 18.53 8.17 -41.98
C ARG A 134 17.19 8.89 -42.21
N LYS A 135 16.16 8.48 -41.46
CA LYS A 135 14.81 9.06 -41.56
C LYS A 135 14.85 10.53 -41.14
N LYS A 136 14.24 11.40 -41.95
CA LYS A 136 14.08 12.82 -41.63
C LYS A 136 12.85 13.03 -40.75
N GLU A 137 13.01 13.71 -39.62
CA GLU A 137 11.92 14.09 -38.72
C GLU A 137 11.99 15.59 -38.46
N ALA A 138 11.12 16.36 -39.12
CA ALA A 138 11.18 17.82 -39.13
C ALA A 138 11.10 18.41 -37.71
N SER A 139 10.18 17.91 -36.88
CA SER A 139 10.03 18.36 -35.49
C SER A 139 11.29 18.15 -34.65
N TYR A 140 12.00 17.03 -34.85
CA TYR A 140 13.26 16.77 -34.14
C TYR A 140 14.37 17.72 -34.61
N GLU A 141 14.51 17.96 -35.92
CA GLU A 141 15.51 18.88 -36.45
C GLU A 141 15.31 20.30 -35.91
N ASP A 142 14.06 20.77 -35.86
CA ASP A 142 13.70 22.10 -35.34
C ASP A 142 13.99 22.22 -33.84
N ILE A 143 13.63 21.20 -33.04
CA ILE A 143 13.92 21.16 -31.60
C ILE A 143 15.43 21.13 -31.36
N PHE A 144 16.15 20.26 -32.06
CA PHE A 144 17.60 20.12 -31.91
C PHE A 144 18.31 21.44 -32.25
N ALA A 145 17.97 22.06 -33.38
CA ALA A 145 18.54 23.34 -33.77
C ALA A 145 18.23 24.45 -32.75
N THR A 146 17.00 24.52 -32.26
CA THR A 146 16.57 25.51 -31.25
C THR A 146 17.35 25.35 -29.95
N VAL A 147 17.42 24.12 -29.42
CA VAL A 147 18.10 23.83 -28.16
C VAL A 147 19.61 24.05 -28.25
N VAL A 148 20.26 23.62 -29.34
CA VAL A 148 21.70 23.83 -29.54
C VAL A 148 22.02 25.32 -29.67
N LYS A 149 21.23 26.08 -30.44
CA LYS A 149 21.42 27.52 -30.58
C LYS A 149 21.23 28.25 -29.24
N ALA A 150 20.19 27.90 -28.49
CA ALA A 150 19.93 28.44 -27.16
C ALA A 150 21.05 28.11 -26.18
N TYR A 151 21.57 26.87 -26.21
CA TYR A 151 22.71 26.45 -25.39
C TYR A 151 23.98 27.26 -25.70
N LEU A 152 24.31 27.44 -26.98
CA LEU A 152 25.51 28.18 -27.40
C LEU A 152 25.45 29.68 -27.04
N LEU A 153 24.25 30.25 -27.05
CA LEU A 153 24.01 31.67 -26.77
C LEU A 153 23.56 31.95 -25.33
N ARG A 154 23.41 30.91 -24.50
CA ARG A 154 22.94 31.00 -23.10
C ARG A 154 21.56 31.65 -22.95
N HIS A 155 20.63 31.26 -23.83
CA HIS A 155 19.22 31.64 -23.74
C HIS A 155 18.39 30.51 -23.10
N PRO A 156 17.45 30.82 -22.19
CA PRO A 156 16.53 29.81 -21.66
C PRO A 156 15.56 29.32 -22.73
N VAL A 157 15.09 28.09 -22.57
CA VAL A 157 14.16 27.47 -23.53
C VAL A 157 12.87 27.10 -22.83
N GLN A 158 11.74 27.58 -23.35
CA GLN A 158 10.42 27.07 -22.98
C GLN A 158 10.21 25.70 -23.62
N LEU A 159 10.04 24.68 -22.79
CA LEU A 159 9.90 23.29 -23.21
C LEU A 159 8.53 22.74 -22.82
N SER A 160 7.87 22.12 -23.80
CA SER A 160 6.81 21.16 -23.56
C SER A 160 7.40 19.76 -23.59
N TYR A 161 7.39 19.06 -22.45
CA TYR A 161 8.10 17.79 -22.28
C TYR A 161 7.14 16.64 -21.96
N ARG A 162 7.23 15.56 -22.74
CA ARG A 162 6.49 14.32 -22.51
C ARG A 162 7.24 13.44 -21.52
N THR A 163 6.68 13.25 -20.33
CA THR A 163 7.25 12.38 -19.30
C THR A 163 7.18 10.90 -19.70
N GLY A 164 7.88 10.03 -18.95
CA GLY A 164 7.81 8.58 -19.16
C GLY A 164 6.41 7.96 -18.94
N LYS A 165 5.47 8.69 -18.34
CA LYS A 165 4.07 8.31 -18.14
C LYS A 165 3.12 8.93 -19.17
N ASP A 166 3.67 9.47 -20.26
CA ASP A 166 2.94 10.12 -21.35
C ASP A 166 2.15 11.40 -20.95
N GLN A 167 2.54 12.03 -19.84
CA GLN A 167 2.02 13.33 -19.41
C GLN A 167 2.88 14.46 -19.97
N ILE A 168 2.25 15.58 -20.36
CA ILE A 168 2.94 16.77 -20.85
C ILE A 168 3.18 17.74 -19.68
N VAL A 169 4.41 18.22 -19.56
CA VAL A 169 4.84 19.20 -18.57
C VAL A 169 5.50 20.38 -19.28
N GLU A 170 5.07 21.59 -18.93
CA GLU A 170 5.66 22.83 -19.43
C GLU A 170 6.71 23.37 -18.44
N THR A 171 7.87 23.81 -18.93
CA THR A 171 8.90 24.45 -18.09
C THR A 171 9.81 25.37 -18.89
N THR A 172 10.23 26.46 -18.26
CA THR A 172 11.47 27.14 -18.64
C THR A 172 12.65 26.25 -18.23
N PHE A 173 13.56 25.98 -19.16
CA PHE A 173 14.73 25.14 -18.92
C PHE A 173 16.02 25.90 -19.24
N PHE A 174 16.96 25.85 -18.30
CA PHE A 174 18.26 26.50 -18.39
C PHE A 174 19.33 25.41 -18.61
N THR A 175 19.76 25.21 -19.85
CA THR A 175 20.60 24.07 -20.23
C THR A 175 22.06 24.29 -19.83
N TYR A 176 22.59 23.51 -18.90
CA TYR A 176 23.98 23.65 -18.44
C TYR A 176 24.93 22.74 -19.22
N LEU A 177 24.45 21.56 -19.63
CA LEU A 177 25.19 20.56 -20.38
C LEU A 177 24.26 19.83 -21.36
N ILE A 178 24.79 19.43 -22.52
CA ILE A 178 24.15 18.50 -23.44
C ILE A 178 24.99 17.23 -23.47
N GLU A 179 24.44 16.13 -22.97
CA GLU A 179 25.18 14.88 -22.75
C GLU A 179 24.68 13.75 -23.67
N PRO A 180 25.57 13.09 -24.43
CA PRO A 180 25.22 11.88 -25.17
C PRO A 180 25.14 10.64 -24.27
N SER A 181 24.05 9.88 -24.38
CA SER A 181 23.92 8.58 -23.73
C SER A 181 24.36 7.44 -24.63
N ALA A 182 25.24 6.58 -24.11
CA ALA A 182 25.50 5.27 -24.71
C ALA A 182 24.26 4.35 -24.64
N ILE A 183 23.36 4.57 -23.68
CA ILE A 183 22.15 3.76 -23.47
C ILE A 183 20.99 4.37 -24.27
N GLY A 184 20.56 3.66 -25.32
CA GLY A 184 19.43 4.09 -26.14
C GLY A 184 19.76 5.20 -27.16
N TYR A 185 21.04 5.50 -27.37
CA TYR A 185 21.56 6.33 -28.48
C TYR A 185 20.85 7.68 -28.61
N THR A 186 20.87 8.46 -27.52
CA THR A 186 20.06 9.69 -27.37
C THR A 186 20.87 10.79 -26.70
N LEU A 187 20.40 12.04 -26.83
CA LEU A 187 20.97 13.21 -26.16
C LEU A 187 20.07 13.66 -25.00
N TYR A 188 20.69 14.09 -23.92
CA TYR A 188 20.01 14.67 -22.78
C TYR A 188 20.45 16.10 -22.52
N LEU A 189 19.48 16.92 -22.12
CA LEU A 189 19.71 18.26 -21.60
C LEU A 189 19.81 18.15 -20.09
N ILE A 190 20.93 18.56 -19.52
CA ILE A 190 21.14 18.62 -18.07
C ILE A 190 21.18 20.09 -17.68
N GLY A 191 20.34 20.49 -16.74
CA GLY A 191 20.18 21.90 -16.40
C GLY A 191 19.09 22.14 -15.37
N HIS A 192 18.84 23.41 -15.07
CA HIS A 192 17.81 23.81 -14.12
C HIS A 192 16.44 23.86 -14.78
N SER A 193 15.46 23.18 -14.18
CA SER A 193 14.05 23.26 -14.59
C SER A 193 13.28 24.16 -13.63
N ALA A 194 12.66 25.22 -14.16
CA ALA A 194 11.80 26.11 -13.38
C ALA A 194 10.56 25.41 -12.80
N HIS A 195 10.06 24.35 -13.44
CA HIS A 195 8.89 23.61 -12.97
C HIS A 195 9.10 22.91 -11.62
N VAL A 196 10.27 22.31 -11.40
CA VAL A 196 10.62 21.61 -10.14
C VAL A 196 11.62 22.38 -9.29
N ASN A 197 12.10 23.52 -9.78
CA ASN A 197 13.13 24.36 -9.17
C ASN A 197 14.37 23.55 -8.73
N ALA A 198 14.88 22.71 -9.63
CA ALA A 198 16.01 21.81 -9.37
C ALA A 198 16.71 21.40 -10.67
N LEU A 199 17.92 20.82 -10.54
CA LEU A 199 18.64 20.19 -11.65
C LEU A 199 17.87 18.96 -12.15
N ARG A 200 17.72 18.83 -13.46
CA ARG A 200 17.05 17.71 -14.13
C ARG A 200 17.77 17.34 -15.43
N SER A 201 17.59 16.09 -15.84
CA SER A 201 18.01 15.57 -17.12
C SER A 201 16.79 15.25 -18.01
N TYR A 202 16.66 15.94 -19.14
CA TYR A 202 15.56 15.76 -20.10
C TYR A 202 16.04 15.15 -21.40
N LYS A 203 15.38 14.06 -21.81
CA LYS A 203 15.68 13.35 -23.05
C LYS A 203 15.15 14.14 -24.25
N ILE A 204 16.00 14.47 -25.21
CA ILE A 204 15.62 15.37 -26.32
C ILE A 204 14.45 14.83 -27.16
N GLU A 205 14.34 13.51 -27.34
CA GLU A 205 13.25 12.89 -28.13
C GLU A 205 11.89 12.94 -27.43
N ARG A 206 11.86 13.33 -26.15
CA ARG A 206 10.63 13.52 -25.38
C ARG A 206 10.17 14.98 -25.36
N ILE A 207 10.94 15.90 -25.93
CA ILE A 207 10.52 17.29 -26.11
C ILE A 207 9.51 17.33 -27.25
N VAL A 208 8.34 17.91 -26.98
CA VAL A 208 7.24 18.08 -27.93
C VAL A 208 7.40 19.41 -28.66
N THR A 209 7.71 20.47 -27.93
CA THR A 209 8.01 21.81 -28.46
C THR A 209 9.16 22.44 -27.68
N ALA A 210 9.95 23.26 -28.37
CA ALA A 210 11.02 24.05 -27.79
C ALA A 210 10.99 25.46 -28.39
N VAL A 211 10.94 26.48 -27.55
CA VAL A 211 10.98 27.90 -27.97
C VAL A 211 12.03 28.60 -27.13
N ALA A 212 13.09 29.09 -27.78
CA ALA A 212 14.13 29.86 -27.10
C ALA A 212 13.64 31.29 -26.82
N ASP A 213 13.87 31.77 -25.60
CA ASP A 213 13.63 33.15 -25.22
C ASP A 213 14.91 33.96 -25.45
N TYR A 214 14.96 34.65 -26.59
CA TYR A 214 16.13 35.43 -27.01
C TYR A 214 16.26 36.78 -26.29
N ASP A 215 15.24 37.21 -25.55
CA ASP A 215 15.26 38.46 -24.77
C ASP A 215 15.92 38.26 -23.40
N GLN A 216 16.13 37.00 -22.98
CA GLN A 216 16.73 36.66 -21.69
C GLN A 216 18.02 35.87 -21.86
N THR A 217 19.02 36.13 -21.02
CA THR A 217 20.24 35.30 -20.93
C THR A 217 20.44 34.79 -19.51
N TYR A 218 21.15 33.68 -19.34
CA TYR A 218 21.54 33.15 -18.03
C TYR A 218 23.03 32.82 -17.97
N THR A 219 23.57 32.78 -16.76
CA THR A 219 24.92 32.25 -16.48
C THR A 219 24.80 30.90 -15.81
N ILE A 220 25.74 30.00 -16.08
CA ILE A 220 25.83 28.72 -15.36
C ILE A 220 26.38 29.04 -13.96
N PRO A 221 25.75 28.54 -12.88
CA PRO A 221 26.22 28.74 -11.51
C PRO A 221 27.67 28.26 -11.33
N ASN A 222 28.48 29.00 -10.56
CA ASN A 222 29.90 28.66 -10.34
C ASN A 222 30.11 27.37 -9.53
N ASP A 223 29.09 26.94 -8.79
CA ASP A 223 29.04 25.71 -8.00
C ASP A 223 28.55 24.49 -8.81
N PHE A 224 28.17 24.68 -10.08
CA PHE A 224 27.85 23.57 -10.97
C PHE A 224 29.12 22.77 -11.30
N PRO A 225 29.19 21.46 -10.99
CA PRO A 225 30.44 20.69 -11.06
C PRO A 225 30.82 20.26 -12.49
N GLY A 226 30.12 20.72 -13.53
CA GLY A 226 30.43 20.37 -14.92
C GLY A 226 30.18 18.88 -15.21
N LEU A 227 31.14 18.21 -15.84
CA LEU A 227 31.05 16.78 -16.18
C LEU A 227 31.06 15.88 -14.93
N ASP A 228 31.64 16.35 -13.82
CA ASP A 228 31.73 15.58 -12.58
C ASP A 228 30.34 15.33 -11.95
N ILE A 229 29.29 16.03 -12.40
CA ILE A 229 27.90 15.75 -12.00
C ILE A 229 27.47 14.31 -12.34
N LEU A 230 28.11 13.69 -13.32
CA LEU A 230 27.82 12.33 -13.79
C LEU A 230 28.72 11.27 -13.17
N GLN A 231 29.66 11.62 -12.27
CA GLN A 231 30.64 10.68 -11.72
C GLN A 231 30.03 9.46 -11.00
N ASN A 232 28.83 9.64 -10.44
CA ASN A 232 28.06 8.60 -9.73
C ASN A 232 26.89 8.04 -10.57
N ALA A 233 26.71 8.54 -11.80
CA ALA A 233 25.62 8.13 -12.66
C ALA A 233 26.02 6.85 -13.41
N TRP A 234 25.14 5.83 -13.41
CA TRP A 234 25.32 4.68 -14.30
C TRP A 234 25.26 5.09 -15.77
N SER A 235 24.42 6.09 -16.09
CA SER A 235 24.41 6.77 -17.39
C SER A 235 24.14 8.26 -17.22
N ILE A 236 22.89 8.68 -17.04
CA ILE A 236 22.52 10.12 -17.04
C ILE A 236 21.70 10.54 -15.81
N MET A 237 21.27 9.57 -15.01
CA MET A 237 20.54 9.82 -13.76
C MET A 237 21.52 10.32 -12.68
N ILE A 238 21.41 11.62 -12.37
CA ILE A 238 22.23 12.32 -11.37
C ILE A 238 21.64 12.19 -9.97
N GLY A 239 22.50 12.12 -8.95
CA GLY A 239 22.12 12.11 -7.55
C GLY A 239 23.34 12.14 -6.62
N GLU A 240 23.15 12.69 -5.41
CA GLU A 240 24.24 12.85 -4.43
C GLU A 240 24.45 11.59 -3.59
N THR A 241 23.38 10.86 -3.27
CA THR A 241 23.43 9.62 -2.50
C THR A 241 23.65 8.44 -3.44
N THR A 242 24.66 7.63 -3.16
CA THR A 242 24.91 6.38 -3.88
C THR A 242 24.39 5.17 -3.11
N GLU A 243 24.00 4.14 -3.85
CA GLU A 243 23.63 2.84 -3.33
C GLU A 243 24.56 1.78 -3.92
N ARG A 244 25.01 0.84 -3.08
CA ARG A 244 25.87 -0.26 -3.51
C ARG A 244 25.05 -1.35 -4.18
N VAL A 245 25.36 -1.62 -5.45
CA VAL A 245 24.82 -2.75 -6.18
C VAL A 245 25.86 -3.87 -6.23
N VAL A 246 25.46 -5.08 -5.82
CA VAL A 246 26.30 -6.27 -5.84
C VAL A 246 25.73 -7.28 -6.81
N LEU A 247 26.55 -7.71 -7.77
CA LEU A 247 26.22 -8.67 -8.81
C LEU A 247 27.15 -9.87 -8.73
N ARG A 248 26.62 -11.03 -9.11
CA ARG A 248 27.38 -12.27 -9.28
C ARG A 248 27.32 -12.69 -10.74
N PHE A 249 28.48 -12.76 -11.38
CA PHE A 249 28.61 -13.17 -12.78
C PHE A 249 29.11 -14.61 -12.92
N SER A 250 28.57 -15.31 -13.91
CA SER A 250 28.94 -16.70 -14.22
C SER A 250 30.38 -16.81 -14.76
N PRO A 251 31.02 -17.99 -14.63
CA PRO A 251 32.33 -18.23 -15.22
C PRO A 251 32.38 -17.97 -16.74
N ARG A 252 31.24 -18.13 -17.43
CA ARG A 252 31.12 -17.97 -18.89
C ARG A 252 31.38 -16.53 -19.33
N VAL A 253 30.93 -15.54 -18.56
CA VAL A 253 31.04 -14.12 -18.92
C VAL A 253 32.06 -13.36 -18.09
N LYS A 254 32.63 -13.99 -17.05
CA LYS A 254 33.61 -13.39 -16.14
C LYS A 254 34.68 -12.57 -16.85
N GLN A 255 35.37 -13.14 -17.85
CA GLN A 255 36.43 -12.42 -18.57
C GLN A 255 35.89 -11.20 -19.32
N ARG A 256 34.75 -11.37 -20.02
CA ARG A 256 34.11 -10.29 -20.79
C ARG A 256 33.65 -9.11 -19.91
N VAL A 257 33.22 -9.38 -18.68
CA VAL A 257 32.86 -8.31 -17.72
C VAL A 257 34.11 -7.51 -17.33
N LEU A 258 35.24 -8.19 -17.12
CA LEU A 258 36.52 -7.60 -16.69
C LEU A 258 37.27 -6.86 -17.82
N GLU A 259 36.95 -7.13 -19.09
CA GLU A 259 37.53 -6.41 -20.24
C GLU A 259 37.11 -4.93 -20.33
N THR A 260 36.06 -4.54 -19.60
CA THR A 260 35.50 -3.18 -19.65
C THR A 260 35.42 -2.56 -18.26
N ASN A 261 35.87 -1.31 -18.14
CA ASN A 261 35.55 -0.48 -16.99
C ASN A 261 34.20 0.19 -17.21
N TRP A 262 33.15 -0.37 -16.62
CA TRP A 262 31.76 0.07 -16.77
C TRP A 262 31.44 1.31 -15.93
N HIS A 263 32.08 1.45 -14.77
CA HIS A 263 31.87 2.59 -13.88
C HIS A 263 33.14 2.87 -13.04
N PRO A 264 33.50 4.14 -12.76
CA PRO A 264 34.71 4.47 -12.01
C PRO A 264 34.81 3.83 -10.61
N SER A 265 33.68 3.62 -9.93
CA SER A 265 33.61 2.99 -8.59
C SER A 265 33.53 1.46 -8.62
N GLN A 266 33.65 0.82 -9.78
CA GLN A 266 33.50 -0.63 -9.86
C GLN A 266 34.65 -1.36 -9.16
N GLU A 267 34.30 -2.42 -8.44
CA GLU A 267 35.24 -3.32 -7.78
C GLU A 267 34.76 -4.76 -7.95
N HIS A 268 35.66 -5.72 -7.72
CA HIS A 268 35.32 -7.13 -7.88
C HIS A 268 36.27 -8.07 -7.12
N GLU A 269 35.79 -9.28 -6.88
CA GLU A 269 36.57 -10.39 -6.32
C GLU A 269 36.07 -11.75 -6.87
N PRO A 270 36.88 -12.82 -6.80
CA PRO A 270 36.36 -14.18 -6.95
C PRO A 270 35.26 -14.43 -5.90
N ASP A 271 34.10 -14.95 -6.31
CA ASP A 271 32.98 -15.12 -5.37
C ASP A 271 33.32 -16.15 -4.28
N PRO A 272 33.34 -15.77 -2.98
CA PRO A 272 33.67 -16.68 -1.88
C PRO A 272 32.61 -17.76 -1.64
N GLU A 273 31.35 -17.53 -2.02
CA GLU A 273 30.25 -18.48 -1.84
C GLU A 273 30.10 -19.45 -3.02
N LYS A 274 30.63 -19.08 -4.19
CA LYS A 274 30.42 -19.85 -5.42
C LYS A 274 31.70 -19.93 -6.26
N PRO A 275 32.52 -20.99 -6.10
CA PRO A 275 33.79 -21.15 -6.80
C PRO A 275 33.66 -20.97 -8.32
N GLY A 276 34.58 -20.18 -8.90
CA GLY A 276 34.63 -19.88 -10.33
C GLY A 276 33.78 -18.69 -10.79
N TYR A 277 32.82 -18.23 -9.98
CA TYR A 277 32.03 -17.03 -10.27
C TYR A 277 32.81 -15.75 -9.89
N LEU A 278 32.34 -14.62 -10.39
CA LEU A 278 32.87 -13.29 -10.07
C LEU A 278 31.82 -12.55 -9.25
N ARG A 279 32.19 -12.06 -8.07
CA ARG A 279 31.42 -11.06 -7.34
C ARG A 279 31.91 -9.69 -7.76
N TRP A 280 31.01 -8.83 -8.21
CA TRP A 280 31.31 -7.51 -8.76
C TRP A 280 30.34 -6.51 -8.12
N TRP A 281 30.82 -5.33 -7.73
CA TRP A 281 29.97 -4.30 -7.15
C TRP A 281 30.33 -2.91 -7.64
N VAL A 282 29.37 -2.01 -7.50
CA VAL A 282 29.47 -0.61 -7.91
C VAL A 282 28.58 0.24 -7.02
N ASP A 283 29.02 1.47 -6.75
CA ASP A 283 28.23 2.48 -6.05
C ASP A 283 27.67 3.48 -7.08
N VAL A 284 26.35 3.53 -7.23
CA VAL A 284 25.64 4.36 -8.23
C VAL A 284 24.52 5.18 -7.59
N ALA A 285 24.22 6.35 -8.15
CA ALA A 285 23.16 7.23 -7.66
C ALA A 285 21.74 6.73 -7.97
N ASP A 286 21.56 5.96 -9.05
CA ASP A 286 20.27 5.41 -9.48
C ASP A 286 20.45 4.13 -10.30
N THR A 287 19.54 3.16 -10.14
CA THR A 287 19.62 1.84 -10.77
C THR A 287 18.77 1.69 -12.04
N THR A 288 18.02 2.71 -12.45
CA THR A 288 17.04 2.67 -13.55
C THR A 288 17.70 2.28 -14.87
N ASP A 289 18.79 2.95 -15.22
CA ASP A 289 19.55 2.71 -16.46
C ASP A 289 20.41 1.44 -16.39
N MET A 290 20.63 0.91 -15.18
CA MET A 290 21.38 -0.32 -14.95
C MET A 290 20.52 -1.57 -15.20
N LYS A 291 19.20 -1.50 -14.96
CA LYS A 291 18.27 -2.62 -15.18
C LYS A 291 18.33 -3.19 -16.61
N PRO A 292 18.28 -2.40 -17.71
CA PRO A 292 18.48 -2.92 -19.06
C PRO A 292 19.83 -3.60 -19.29
N TRP A 293 20.90 -3.04 -18.72
CA TRP A 293 22.24 -3.59 -18.85
C TRP A 293 22.36 -4.96 -18.16
N ILE A 294 21.86 -5.09 -16.92
CA ILE A 294 21.79 -6.37 -16.19
C ILE A 294 21.02 -7.40 -17.02
N ARG A 295 19.83 -7.04 -17.54
CA ARG A 295 19.03 -7.94 -18.37
C ARG A 295 19.75 -8.40 -19.63
N GLY A 296 20.65 -7.56 -20.19
CA GLY A 296 21.45 -7.89 -21.36
C GLY A 296 22.38 -9.09 -21.18
N TRP A 297 22.78 -9.39 -19.93
CA TRP A 297 23.57 -10.57 -19.59
C TRP A 297 22.74 -11.83 -19.40
N GLY A 298 21.41 -11.71 -19.31
CA GLY A 298 20.50 -12.84 -19.15
C GLY A 298 20.81 -13.67 -17.90
N ALA A 299 20.90 -14.99 -18.06
CA ALA A 299 21.13 -15.93 -16.96
C ALA A 299 22.58 -15.96 -16.44
N ASP A 300 23.49 -15.18 -17.03
CA ASP A 300 24.89 -15.12 -16.57
C ASP A 300 25.14 -14.11 -15.44
N VAL A 301 24.12 -13.35 -15.03
CA VAL A 301 24.21 -12.40 -13.93
C VAL A 301 23.10 -12.63 -12.91
N GLU A 302 23.46 -12.64 -11.63
CA GLU A 302 22.55 -12.65 -10.50
C GLU A 302 22.70 -11.32 -9.74
N VAL A 303 21.59 -10.62 -9.48
CA VAL A 303 21.60 -9.47 -8.57
C VAL A 303 21.58 -9.98 -7.15
N MET A 304 22.65 -9.74 -6.40
CA MET A 304 22.74 -10.13 -4.99
C MET A 304 22.08 -9.11 -4.07
N GLY A 305 22.25 -7.82 -4.37
CA GLY A 305 21.62 -6.70 -3.68
C GLY A 305 21.81 -5.40 -4.48
N PRO A 306 21.05 -4.33 -4.19
CA PRO A 306 20.04 -4.22 -3.12
C PRO A 306 18.75 -4.99 -3.42
N ASP A 307 17.95 -5.27 -2.38
CA ASP A 307 16.76 -6.14 -2.47
C ASP A 307 15.72 -5.62 -3.46
N HIS A 308 15.49 -4.30 -3.51
CA HIS A 308 14.52 -3.71 -4.45
C HIS A 308 14.91 -3.95 -5.92
N LEU A 309 16.22 -3.86 -6.23
CA LEU A 309 16.73 -4.12 -7.58
C LEU A 309 16.63 -5.60 -7.91
N ARG A 310 16.95 -6.47 -6.94
CA ARG A 310 16.83 -7.91 -7.07
C ARG A 310 15.39 -8.33 -7.35
N GLU A 311 14.42 -7.82 -6.58
CA GLU A 311 12.99 -8.10 -6.79
C GLU A 311 12.48 -7.54 -8.13
N SER A 312 12.94 -6.35 -8.52
CA SER A 312 12.64 -5.78 -9.83
C SER A 312 13.08 -6.70 -10.97
N ILE A 313 14.32 -7.20 -10.93
CA ILE A 313 14.85 -8.13 -11.95
C ILE A 313 14.12 -9.49 -11.92
N LYS A 314 13.79 -10.02 -10.73
CA LYS A 314 12.95 -11.24 -10.62
C LYS A 314 11.59 -11.06 -11.32
N GLY A 315 10.92 -9.94 -11.09
CA GLY A 315 9.66 -9.61 -11.76
C GLY A 315 9.79 -9.56 -13.29
N HIS A 316 10.88 -8.97 -13.80
CA HIS A 316 11.19 -8.98 -15.23
C HIS A 316 11.46 -10.39 -15.78
N ALA A 317 12.21 -11.23 -15.06
CA ALA A 317 12.50 -12.60 -15.48
C ALA A 317 11.21 -13.44 -15.60
N ARG A 318 10.27 -13.29 -14.65
CA ARG A 318 8.94 -13.94 -14.72
C ARG A 318 8.15 -13.50 -15.94
N ARG A 319 8.07 -12.18 -16.21
CA ARG A 319 7.40 -11.64 -17.41
C ARG A 319 8.05 -12.14 -18.69
N PHE A 320 9.39 -12.15 -18.73
CA PHE A 320 10.14 -12.62 -19.89
C PHE A 320 9.85 -14.10 -20.16
N ALA A 321 9.89 -14.96 -19.15
CA ALA A 321 9.54 -16.38 -19.33
C ALA A 321 8.11 -16.57 -19.84
N SER A 322 7.15 -15.82 -19.27
CA SER A 322 5.74 -15.84 -19.70
C SER A 322 5.57 -15.49 -21.19
N MET A 323 6.28 -14.47 -21.69
CA MET A 323 6.19 -14.06 -23.10
C MET A 323 6.60 -15.14 -24.11
N TYR A 324 7.45 -16.10 -23.71
CA TYR A 324 7.94 -17.16 -24.60
C TYR A 324 7.20 -18.48 -24.38
N ASP A 325 6.09 -18.47 -23.63
CA ASP A 325 5.38 -19.68 -23.20
C ASP A 325 6.33 -20.72 -22.57
N ILE A 326 7.47 -20.24 -22.04
CA ILE A 326 8.36 -21.06 -21.25
C ILE A 326 7.58 -21.23 -19.97
N ALA A 327 6.93 -22.38 -19.85
CA ALA A 327 6.45 -22.89 -18.59
C ALA A 327 7.68 -22.96 -17.67
N THR A 328 7.97 -21.86 -16.97
CA THR A 328 8.66 -21.95 -15.71
C THR A 328 7.82 -22.95 -14.95
N ASN A 329 8.42 -24.07 -14.58
CA ASN A 329 7.75 -25.09 -13.79
C ASN A 329 7.42 -24.59 -12.36
N THR A 330 7.38 -23.28 -12.17
CA THR A 330 6.44 -22.59 -11.31
C THR A 330 5.48 -21.81 -12.22
N ALA A 331 4.33 -22.39 -12.57
CA ALA A 331 3.13 -21.56 -12.61
C ALA A 331 3.19 -20.74 -11.32
N VAL A 332 3.14 -19.40 -11.38
CA VAL A 332 2.98 -18.60 -10.15
C VAL A 332 1.82 -19.26 -9.43
N SER A 333 2.10 -19.87 -8.28
CA SER A 333 1.15 -20.82 -7.72
C SER A 333 -0.13 -20.04 -7.44
N ARG A 334 -1.31 -20.68 -7.51
CA ARG A 334 -2.56 -19.99 -7.15
C ARG A 334 -2.45 -19.34 -5.77
N THR A 335 -1.65 -19.94 -4.89
CA THR A 335 -1.24 -19.37 -3.60
C THR A 335 -0.46 -18.08 -3.78
N ASP A 336 0.63 -18.06 -4.55
CA ASP A 336 1.43 -16.84 -4.77
C ASP A 336 0.58 -15.70 -5.35
N ARG A 337 -0.36 -16.00 -6.26
CA ARG A 337 -1.32 -15.01 -6.77
C ARG A 337 -2.25 -14.50 -5.68
N LEU A 338 -2.81 -15.38 -4.85
CA LEU A 338 -3.64 -14.98 -3.71
C LEU A 338 -2.91 -14.05 -2.75
N LEU A 339 -1.61 -14.30 -2.51
CA LEU A 339 -0.80 -13.48 -1.62
C LEU A 339 -0.55 -12.06 -2.15
N GLN A 340 -0.82 -11.81 -3.43
CA GLN A 340 -0.79 -10.46 -3.98
C GLN A 340 -2.05 -9.67 -3.66
N LEU A 341 -3.18 -10.30 -3.37
CA LEU A 341 -4.43 -9.59 -3.09
C LEU A 341 -4.38 -8.95 -1.71
N TRP A 342 -4.49 -7.63 -1.64
CA TRP A 342 -4.34 -6.88 -0.38
C TRP A 342 -5.62 -6.97 0.47
N GLY A 343 -5.46 -7.10 1.78
CA GLY A 343 -6.56 -7.00 2.75
C GLY A 343 -6.51 -5.69 3.52
N LYS A 344 -5.29 -5.22 3.84
CA LYS A 344 -5.01 -3.98 4.55
C LYS A 344 -3.75 -3.31 4.01
N THR A 345 -3.60 -2.01 4.20
CA THR A 345 -2.42 -1.25 3.78
C THR A 345 -1.83 -0.44 4.91
N SER A 346 -0.51 -0.20 4.89
CA SER A 346 0.10 0.79 5.77
C SER A 346 -0.11 2.22 5.25
N LYS A 347 0.43 3.24 5.95
CA LYS A 347 0.49 4.61 5.43
C LYS A 347 1.19 4.68 4.07
N ASP A 348 2.25 3.90 3.89
CA ASP A 348 2.71 3.56 2.55
C ASP A 348 1.80 2.46 1.99
N THR A 349 0.89 2.89 1.12
CA THR A 349 -0.12 2.02 0.51
C THR A 349 0.47 0.85 -0.28
N LEU A 350 1.74 0.91 -0.72
CA LEU A 350 2.41 -0.20 -1.41
C LEU A 350 2.89 -1.29 -0.46
N LEU A 351 3.07 -0.96 0.82
CA LEU A 351 3.28 -1.94 1.88
C LEU A 351 1.90 -2.41 2.37
N PHE A 352 1.57 -3.67 2.11
CA PHE A 352 0.25 -4.23 2.36
C PHE A 352 0.29 -5.56 3.09
N HIS A 353 -0.79 -5.85 3.78
CA HIS A 353 -1.05 -7.15 4.37
C HIS A 353 -1.98 -7.94 3.45
N PRO A 354 -1.59 -9.14 2.97
CA PRO A 354 -2.46 -9.96 2.12
C PRO A 354 -3.81 -10.27 2.77
N ALA A 355 -4.89 -10.25 1.99
CA ALA A 355 -6.24 -10.54 2.51
C ALA A 355 -6.32 -11.96 3.09
N LEU A 356 -5.65 -12.93 2.45
CA LEU A 356 -5.57 -14.30 2.97
C LEU A 356 -4.86 -14.35 4.34
N TYR A 357 -3.86 -13.50 4.58
CA TYR A 357 -3.14 -13.45 5.85
C TYR A 357 -4.03 -12.92 6.97
N HIS A 358 -4.76 -11.84 6.72
CA HIS A 358 -5.75 -11.34 7.66
C HIS A 358 -6.82 -12.40 8.01
N MET A 359 -7.31 -13.15 7.02
CA MET A 359 -8.25 -14.27 7.29
C MET A 359 -7.65 -15.34 8.21
N PHE A 360 -6.36 -15.65 8.07
CA PHE A 360 -5.64 -16.54 8.99
C PHE A 360 -5.49 -15.91 10.38
N ASP A 361 -5.16 -14.63 10.47
CA ASP A 361 -4.99 -13.91 11.74
C ASP A 361 -6.27 -13.97 12.57
N VAL A 362 -7.40 -13.59 11.96
CA VAL A 362 -8.72 -13.60 12.58
C VAL A 362 -9.17 -15.02 12.97
N ALA A 363 -8.89 -16.01 12.12
CA ALA A 363 -9.19 -17.40 12.45
C ALA A 363 -8.32 -17.96 13.58
N HIS A 364 -7.04 -17.60 13.64
CA HIS A 364 -6.18 -18.02 14.73
C HIS A 364 -6.58 -17.35 16.04
N ILE A 365 -7.05 -16.10 16.04
CA ILE A 365 -7.68 -15.48 17.23
C ILE A 365 -8.89 -16.32 17.67
N ALA A 366 -9.78 -16.67 16.75
CA ALA A 366 -10.94 -17.52 17.04
C ALA A 366 -10.51 -18.88 17.63
N GLN A 367 -9.47 -19.52 17.08
CA GLN A 367 -8.89 -20.74 17.65
C GLN A 367 -8.40 -20.52 19.08
N GLN A 368 -7.64 -19.45 19.36
CA GLN A 368 -7.16 -19.19 20.71
C GLN A 368 -8.31 -19.00 21.71
N LEU A 369 -9.36 -18.24 21.33
CA LEU A 369 -10.54 -18.00 22.17
C LEU A 369 -11.42 -19.24 22.38
N LEU A 370 -11.44 -20.18 21.44
CA LEU A 370 -12.14 -21.47 21.58
C LEU A 370 -11.27 -22.55 22.22
N SER A 371 -9.98 -22.29 22.43
CA SER A 371 -9.07 -23.27 23.02
C SER A 371 -9.34 -23.48 24.51
N PRO A 372 -8.90 -24.61 25.10
CA PRO A 372 -8.98 -24.84 26.54
C PRO A 372 -8.20 -23.82 27.40
N LYS A 373 -7.30 -23.02 26.80
CA LYS A 373 -6.56 -21.97 27.51
C LYS A 373 -7.40 -20.72 27.77
N ALA A 374 -8.42 -20.49 26.94
CA ALA A 374 -9.37 -19.42 27.16
C ALA A 374 -10.54 -19.92 28.03
N THR A 375 -11.32 -18.97 28.53
CA THR A 375 -12.57 -19.28 29.25
C THR A 375 -13.49 -20.22 28.46
N SER A 376 -14.17 -21.11 29.17
CA SER A 376 -15.22 -21.99 28.63
C SER A 376 -16.42 -21.19 28.09
N ARG A 377 -16.60 -19.93 28.51
CA ARG A 377 -17.75 -19.08 28.15
C ARG A 377 -18.00 -19.02 26.66
N TRP A 378 -16.97 -18.80 25.84
CA TRP A 378 -17.13 -18.68 24.39
C TRP A 378 -17.71 -19.96 23.78
N ARG A 379 -17.18 -21.12 24.18
CA ARG A 379 -17.67 -22.43 23.74
C ARG A 379 -19.09 -22.70 24.23
N GLN A 380 -19.42 -22.31 25.46
CA GLN A 380 -20.76 -22.48 26.02
C GLN A 380 -21.80 -21.61 25.31
N VAL A 381 -21.51 -20.31 25.12
CA VAL A 381 -22.42 -19.37 24.45
C VAL A 381 -22.64 -19.80 23.00
N LEU A 382 -21.58 -20.03 22.24
CA LEU A 382 -21.69 -20.40 20.83
C LEU A 382 -22.28 -21.80 20.66
N GLY A 383 -21.94 -22.76 21.53
CA GLY A 383 -22.55 -24.09 21.50
C GLY A 383 -24.05 -24.05 21.79
N HIS A 384 -24.45 -23.25 22.79
CA HIS A 384 -25.86 -23.04 23.13
C HIS A 384 -26.63 -22.38 21.99
N THR A 385 -26.12 -21.29 21.41
CA THR A 385 -26.84 -20.54 20.37
C THR A 385 -26.85 -21.27 19.02
N LEU A 386 -25.81 -22.02 18.69
CA LEU A 386 -25.76 -22.84 17.47
C LEU A 386 -26.52 -24.17 17.63
N GLY A 387 -26.71 -24.66 18.86
CA GLY A 387 -27.36 -25.95 19.11
C GLY A 387 -26.42 -27.15 18.89
N CYS A 388 -25.16 -27.03 19.26
CA CYS A 388 -24.17 -28.10 19.17
C CYS A 388 -23.25 -28.17 20.38
N ASP A 389 -22.44 -29.24 20.48
CA ASP A 389 -21.40 -29.32 21.50
C ASP A 389 -20.34 -28.22 21.27
N GLY A 390 -20.26 -27.31 22.24
CA GLY A 390 -19.32 -26.19 22.24
C GLY A 390 -17.84 -26.61 22.17
N VAL A 391 -17.49 -27.82 22.63
CA VAL A 391 -16.13 -28.34 22.54
C VAL A 391 -15.72 -28.62 21.09
N LEU A 392 -16.66 -29.08 20.26
CA LEU A 392 -16.42 -29.39 18.86
C LEU A 392 -16.26 -28.16 17.98
N LEU A 393 -16.69 -26.98 18.44
CA LEU A 393 -16.56 -25.72 17.70
C LEU A 393 -15.10 -25.40 17.35
N TYR A 394 -14.15 -25.74 18.22
CA TYR A 394 -12.72 -25.54 17.97
C TYR A 394 -12.23 -26.24 16.69
N GLN A 395 -12.92 -27.31 16.24
CA GLN A 395 -12.51 -28.11 15.09
C GLN A 395 -12.89 -27.50 13.72
N TRP A 396 -13.86 -26.60 13.66
CA TRP A 396 -14.39 -26.10 12.38
C TRP A 396 -14.86 -24.63 12.39
N LEU A 397 -15.30 -24.08 13.53
CA LEU A 397 -15.79 -22.71 13.59
C LEU A 397 -14.75 -21.65 13.19
N PRO A 398 -13.45 -21.79 13.52
CA PRO A 398 -12.42 -20.86 13.05
C PRO A 398 -12.35 -20.72 11.53
N TYR A 399 -12.63 -21.79 10.79
CA TYR A 399 -12.70 -21.74 9.34
C TYR A 399 -13.87 -20.86 8.87
N LEU A 400 -15.05 -20.93 9.51
CA LEU A 400 -16.15 -20.03 9.16
C LEU A 400 -15.82 -18.57 9.47
N ILE A 401 -15.22 -18.31 10.62
CA ILE A 401 -14.78 -16.97 11.01
C ILE A 401 -13.75 -16.41 10.01
N ALA A 402 -12.87 -17.25 9.45
CA ALA A 402 -11.93 -16.87 8.41
C ALA A 402 -12.60 -16.34 7.13
N LEU A 403 -13.86 -16.70 6.87
CA LEU A 403 -14.56 -16.31 5.63
C LEU A 403 -15.23 -14.94 5.70
N HIS A 404 -15.20 -14.24 6.85
CA HIS A 404 -15.83 -12.92 7.02
C HIS A 404 -15.42 -11.92 5.94
N ASP A 405 -14.13 -11.95 5.57
CA ASP A 405 -13.52 -11.01 4.62
C ASP A 405 -13.41 -11.57 3.19
N MET A 406 -14.12 -12.66 2.86
CA MET A 406 -14.03 -13.29 1.53
C MET A 406 -14.37 -12.32 0.39
N GLY A 407 -15.20 -11.31 0.67
CA GLY A 407 -15.49 -10.23 -0.27
C GLY A 407 -14.30 -9.35 -0.63
N LYS A 408 -13.21 -9.33 0.15
CA LYS A 408 -11.97 -8.62 -0.21
C LYS A 408 -11.24 -9.26 -1.37
N LEU A 409 -11.44 -10.57 -1.61
CA LEU A 409 -10.92 -11.29 -2.77
C LEU A 409 -11.80 -11.07 -4.01
N SER A 410 -12.11 -9.80 -4.29
CA SER A 410 -12.97 -9.40 -5.39
C SER A 410 -12.42 -8.14 -6.08
N PRO A 411 -12.69 -7.96 -7.38
CA PRO A 411 -12.31 -6.75 -8.09
C PRO A 411 -12.81 -5.43 -7.46
N PRO A 412 -14.08 -5.29 -7.00
CA PRO A 412 -14.53 -4.05 -6.36
C PRO A 412 -13.64 -3.60 -5.19
N PHE A 413 -13.26 -4.54 -4.31
CA PHE A 413 -12.41 -4.21 -3.17
C PHE A 413 -10.97 -3.89 -3.58
N GLN A 414 -10.38 -4.74 -4.44
CA GLN A 414 -8.97 -4.60 -4.82
C GLN A 414 -8.68 -3.30 -5.61
N THR A 415 -9.72 -2.66 -6.17
CA THR A 415 -9.65 -1.37 -6.90
C THR A 415 -9.92 -0.13 -6.06
N LEU A 416 -10.18 -0.28 -4.75
CA LEU A 416 -10.41 0.87 -3.86
C LEU A 416 -9.17 1.76 -3.71
N ASN A 417 -7.99 1.15 -3.75
CA ASN A 417 -6.72 1.85 -3.67
C ASN A 417 -6.04 1.89 -5.05
N ASP A 418 -5.90 3.09 -5.62
CA ASP A 418 -5.40 3.27 -6.99
C ASP A 418 -3.97 2.72 -7.18
N LYS A 419 -3.08 2.88 -6.19
CA LYS A 419 -1.70 2.35 -6.25
C LYS A 419 -1.68 0.82 -6.21
N GLN A 420 -2.57 0.20 -5.43
CA GLN A 420 -2.72 -1.25 -5.40
C GLN A 420 -3.32 -1.78 -6.71
N GLN A 421 -4.30 -1.07 -7.28
CA GLN A 421 -4.85 -1.40 -8.58
C GLN A 421 -3.77 -1.36 -9.67
N GLU A 422 -2.94 -0.31 -9.70
CA GLU A 422 -1.81 -0.20 -10.63
C GLU A 422 -0.84 -1.38 -10.48
N ARG A 423 -0.49 -1.75 -9.23
CA ARG A 423 0.39 -2.88 -8.94
C ARG A 423 -0.19 -4.21 -9.42
N LEU A 424 -1.44 -4.52 -9.06
CA LEU A 424 -2.11 -5.75 -9.47
C LEU A 424 -2.28 -5.82 -10.99
N THR A 425 -2.55 -4.69 -11.65
CA THR A 425 -2.58 -4.61 -13.12
C THR A 425 -1.20 -4.94 -13.71
N ALA A 426 -0.11 -4.44 -13.12
CA ALA A 426 1.25 -4.77 -13.53
C ALA A 426 1.65 -6.25 -13.25
N GLU A 427 0.90 -6.93 -12.38
CA GLU A 427 0.99 -8.37 -12.10
C GLU A 427 0.01 -9.22 -12.94
N ASN A 428 -0.66 -8.61 -13.92
CA ASN A 428 -1.62 -9.22 -14.85
C ASN A 428 -2.95 -9.69 -14.21
N PHE A 429 -3.41 -9.04 -13.14
CA PHE A 429 -4.79 -9.21 -12.70
C PHE A 429 -5.75 -8.49 -13.65
N ALA A 430 -6.72 -9.21 -14.18
CA ALA A 430 -7.81 -8.63 -14.97
C ALA A 430 -8.96 -8.22 -14.05
N PHE A 431 -9.41 -6.98 -14.13
CA PHE A 431 -10.52 -6.46 -13.30
C PHE A 431 -11.88 -6.46 -14.03
N GLY A 432 -11.90 -6.75 -15.33
CA GLY A 432 -13.14 -6.73 -16.13
C GLY A 432 -13.58 -5.32 -16.49
N ARG A 433 -14.90 -5.09 -16.55
CA ARG A 433 -15.50 -3.78 -16.86
C ARG A 433 -15.26 -2.77 -15.72
N PRO A 434 -15.34 -1.45 -15.97
CA PRO A 434 -15.21 -0.44 -14.91
C PRO A 434 -16.22 -0.71 -13.79
N ILE A 435 -15.71 -1.04 -12.60
CA ILE A 435 -16.52 -1.37 -11.44
C ILE A 435 -16.74 -0.08 -10.66
N ALA A 436 -17.97 0.20 -10.27
CA ALA A 436 -18.26 1.30 -9.37
C ALA A 436 -17.54 1.04 -8.03
N LYS A 437 -16.63 1.94 -7.61
CA LYS A 437 -15.85 1.89 -6.35
C LYS A 437 -16.69 1.89 -5.06
N LYS A 438 -18.01 1.63 -5.13
CA LYS A 438 -18.98 1.86 -4.04
C LYS A 438 -19.53 0.59 -3.39
N GLN A 439 -19.23 -0.61 -3.90
CA GLN A 439 -19.71 -1.84 -3.27
C GLN A 439 -18.82 -2.22 -2.08
N ARG A 440 -19.42 -2.33 -0.89
CA ARG A 440 -18.71 -2.76 0.34
C ARG A 440 -18.37 -4.24 0.24
N HIS A 441 -17.16 -4.63 0.63
CA HIS A 441 -16.75 -6.04 0.62
C HIS A 441 -17.67 -6.95 1.47
N THR A 442 -18.32 -6.42 2.50
CA THR A 442 -19.26 -7.18 3.34
C THR A 442 -20.46 -7.71 2.55
N ILE A 443 -20.98 -6.91 1.62
CA ILE A 443 -22.10 -7.28 0.75
C ILE A 443 -21.61 -8.27 -0.31
N VAL A 444 -20.47 -7.97 -0.93
CA VAL A 444 -19.85 -8.87 -1.93
C VAL A 444 -19.57 -10.25 -1.32
N GLY A 445 -19.04 -10.29 -0.10
CA GLY A 445 -18.78 -11.52 0.65
C GLY A 445 -20.05 -12.33 0.92
N ARG A 446 -21.13 -11.69 1.39
CA ARG A 446 -22.44 -12.33 1.62
C ARG A 446 -22.95 -13.00 0.34
N LEU A 447 -22.91 -12.29 -0.78
CA LEU A 447 -23.44 -12.78 -2.05
C LEU A 447 -22.62 -13.95 -2.60
N LEU A 448 -21.29 -13.82 -2.56
CA LEU A 448 -20.38 -14.90 -2.99
C LEU A 448 -20.54 -16.17 -2.15
N LEU A 449 -20.73 -16.03 -0.84
CA LEU A 449 -20.87 -17.16 0.07
C LEU A 449 -22.30 -17.72 0.11
N ASN A 450 -23.28 -17.03 -0.47
CA ASN A 450 -24.66 -17.50 -0.55
C ASN A 450 -24.78 -18.80 -1.37
N GLU A 451 -24.04 -18.91 -2.49
CA GLU A 451 -23.99 -20.14 -3.28
C GLU A 451 -23.22 -21.24 -2.56
N TYR A 452 -22.08 -20.91 -1.94
CA TYR A 452 -21.27 -21.85 -1.15
C TYR A 452 -22.07 -22.52 -0.03
N THR A 453 -22.98 -21.76 0.59
CA THR A 453 -23.82 -22.22 1.72
C THR A 453 -25.19 -22.73 1.29
N ALA A 454 -25.43 -22.93 -0.01
CA ALA A 454 -26.76 -23.27 -0.54
C ALA A 454 -27.40 -24.53 0.07
N LYS A 455 -26.58 -25.51 0.47
CA LYS A 455 -27.00 -26.79 1.05
C LYS A 455 -26.97 -26.82 2.59
N TRP A 456 -26.64 -25.70 3.24
CA TRP A 456 -26.57 -25.65 4.71
C TRP A 456 -27.97 -25.55 5.32
N PRO A 457 -28.12 -25.92 6.60
CA PRO A 457 -29.36 -25.69 7.33
C PRO A 457 -29.77 -24.20 7.29
N PRO A 458 -31.07 -23.90 7.18
CA PRO A 458 -31.55 -22.55 6.85
C PRO A 458 -31.16 -21.51 7.90
N ASN A 459 -31.26 -21.82 9.20
CA ASN A 459 -30.98 -20.83 10.24
C ASN A 459 -29.46 -20.63 10.39
N LEU A 460 -28.65 -21.69 10.25
CA LEU A 460 -27.20 -21.57 10.24
C LEU A 460 -26.71 -20.75 9.04
N ARG A 461 -27.26 -21.04 7.85
CA ARG A 461 -26.97 -20.28 6.63
C ARG A 461 -27.27 -18.79 6.84
N HIS A 462 -28.46 -18.47 7.35
CA HIS A 462 -28.85 -17.09 7.61
C HIS A 462 -27.89 -16.43 8.62
N ALA A 463 -27.61 -17.10 9.74
CA ALA A 463 -26.70 -16.57 10.76
C ALA A 463 -25.28 -16.31 10.24
N PHE A 464 -24.75 -17.23 9.42
CA PHE A 464 -23.44 -17.09 8.82
C PHE A 464 -23.39 -15.94 7.80
N LEU A 465 -24.37 -15.85 6.89
CA LEU A 465 -24.41 -14.78 5.90
C LEU A 465 -24.58 -13.40 6.53
N ASP A 466 -25.37 -13.30 7.60
CA ASP A 466 -25.53 -12.07 8.38
C ASP A 466 -24.26 -11.69 9.14
N MET A 467 -23.52 -12.67 9.68
CA MET A 467 -22.19 -12.44 10.24
C MET A 467 -21.24 -11.88 9.17
N VAL A 468 -21.20 -12.44 7.96
CA VAL A 468 -20.34 -11.95 6.86
C VAL A 468 -20.71 -10.50 6.50
N SER A 469 -22.00 -10.19 6.31
CA SER A 469 -22.39 -8.82 5.95
C SER A 469 -22.32 -7.81 7.11
N GLY A 470 -22.41 -8.30 8.35
CA GLY A 470 -22.63 -7.49 9.56
C GLY A 470 -21.40 -7.26 10.43
N HIS A 471 -20.24 -7.83 10.08
CA HIS A 471 -19.03 -7.75 10.91
C HIS A 471 -18.41 -6.35 11.01
N HIS A 472 -18.90 -5.36 10.25
CA HIS A 472 -18.55 -3.93 10.43
C HIS A 472 -19.54 -3.18 11.35
N GLY A 473 -20.39 -3.92 12.04
CA GLY A 473 -21.28 -3.43 13.08
C GLY A 473 -22.64 -2.93 12.63
N VAL A 474 -23.02 -3.13 11.37
CA VAL A 474 -24.33 -2.75 10.81
C VAL A 474 -24.87 -3.92 9.99
N TYR A 475 -26.08 -4.37 10.33
CA TYR A 475 -26.80 -5.39 9.56
C TYR A 475 -27.46 -4.77 8.33
N GLN A 476 -27.64 -5.58 7.29
CA GLN A 476 -28.37 -5.14 6.09
C GLN A 476 -29.89 -5.15 6.36
N PRO A 477 -30.65 -4.14 5.90
CA PRO A 477 -32.10 -4.17 5.97
C PRO A 477 -32.69 -5.30 5.13
N GLU A 478 -33.72 -5.97 5.67
CA GLU A 478 -34.49 -6.98 4.94
C GLU A 478 -35.14 -6.36 3.69
N GLY A 479 -34.95 -6.99 2.51
CA GLY A 479 -35.59 -6.55 1.26
C GLY A 479 -34.78 -5.62 0.35
N MET A 480 -33.52 -5.30 0.66
CA MET A 480 -32.62 -4.77 -0.37
C MET A 480 -32.37 -5.86 -1.43
N GLN A 481 -32.83 -5.60 -2.66
CA GLN A 481 -32.70 -6.47 -3.82
C GLN A 481 -31.23 -6.51 -4.32
N ASP A 482 -30.36 -7.23 -3.62
CA ASP A 482 -28.97 -7.46 -4.04
C ASP A 482 -28.85 -8.19 -5.40
N GLN A 483 -29.94 -8.78 -5.90
CA GLN A 483 -29.93 -9.57 -7.13
C GLN A 483 -29.73 -8.71 -8.39
N ALA A 484 -30.22 -7.46 -8.40
CA ALA A 484 -29.99 -6.53 -9.51
C ALA A 484 -28.56 -5.93 -9.49
N ASP A 485 -27.93 -5.84 -8.31
CA ASP A 485 -26.55 -5.38 -8.14
C ASP A 485 -25.50 -6.49 -8.41
N PHE A 486 -25.90 -7.76 -8.29
CA PHE A 486 -25.01 -8.91 -8.49
C PHE A 486 -24.99 -9.50 -9.90
N ASP A 487 -26.04 -9.30 -10.71
CA ASP A 487 -25.97 -9.50 -12.18
C ASP A 487 -24.85 -8.63 -12.83
N TYR A 488 -24.25 -7.70 -12.05
CA TYR A 488 -23.27 -6.69 -12.42
C TYR A 488 -21.82 -6.94 -11.97
N ILE A 489 -21.49 -7.94 -11.14
CA ILE A 489 -20.08 -8.29 -10.86
C ILE A 489 -19.56 -9.17 -11.99
N GLN A 490 -19.30 -8.56 -13.16
CA GLN A 490 -18.66 -9.22 -14.31
C GLN A 490 -17.15 -9.39 -14.05
N GLU A 491 -16.81 -10.09 -12.99
CA GLU A 491 -15.42 -10.42 -12.69
C GLU A 491 -14.90 -11.51 -13.64
N PRO A 492 -13.62 -11.45 -14.03
CA PRO A 492 -13.00 -12.53 -14.77
C PRO A 492 -13.03 -13.87 -14.02
N PRO A 493 -13.13 -15.02 -14.71
CA PRO A 493 -13.24 -16.36 -14.09
C PRO A 493 -12.13 -16.68 -13.07
N GLU A 494 -10.98 -16.04 -13.24
CA GLU A 494 -9.84 -16.18 -12.36
C GLU A 494 -10.14 -15.85 -10.90
N TRP A 495 -10.96 -14.83 -10.62
CA TRP A 495 -11.29 -14.42 -9.26
C TRP A 495 -12.07 -15.49 -8.50
N ALA A 496 -13.02 -16.15 -9.16
CA ALA A 496 -13.74 -17.29 -8.60
C ALA A 496 -12.79 -18.46 -8.29
N VAL A 497 -11.86 -18.75 -9.19
CA VAL A 497 -10.83 -19.80 -8.98
C VAL A 497 -9.93 -19.48 -7.79
N LEU A 498 -9.47 -18.22 -7.67
CA LEU A 498 -8.65 -17.78 -6.55
C LEU A 498 -9.42 -17.86 -5.23
N ARG A 499 -10.67 -17.41 -5.17
CA ARG A 499 -11.50 -17.54 -3.96
C ARG A 499 -11.76 -18.99 -3.57
N GLN A 500 -12.04 -19.86 -4.53
CA GLN A 500 -12.17 -21.29 -4.26
C GLN A 500 -10.88 -21.88 -3.68
N HIS A 501 -9.72 -21.49 -4.23
CA HIS A 501 -8.41 -21.88 -3.72
C HIS A 501 -8.16 -21.34 -2.31
N ALA A 502 -8.54 -20.08 -2.03
CA ALA A 502 -8.45 -19.49 -0.69
C ALA A 502 -9.30 -20.27 0.32
N MET A 503 -10.56 -20.57 -0.01
CA MET A 503 -11.44 -21.38 0.84
C MET A 503 -10.87 -22.78 1.10
N GLN A 504 -10.25 -23.41 0.10
CA GLN A 504 -9.60 -24.72 0.25
C GLN A 504 -8.40 -24.65 1.20
N LEU A 505 -7.53 -23.64 1.03
CA LEU A 505 -6.37 -23.42 1.93
C LEU A 505 -6.83 -23.13 3.36
N LEU A 506 -7.76 -22.21 3.55
CA LEU A 506 -8.31 -21.89 4.87
C LEU A 506 -8.90 -23.16 5.52
N LYS A 507 -9.68 -23.95 4.77
CA LYS A 507 -10.23 -25.21 5.27
C LYS A 507 -9.14 -26.21 5.65
N SER A 508 -8.11 -26.38 4.83
CA SER A 508 -7.06 -27.37 5.09
C SER A 508 -6.20 -27.04 6.32
N TYR A 509 -6.01 -25.75 6.63
CA TYR A 509 -5.22 -25.32 7.78
C TYR A 509 -6.04 -25.14 9.06
N LEU A 510 -7.31 -24.76 8.95
CA LEU A 510 -8.12 -24.32 10.09
C LEU A 510 -9.22 -25.30 10.50
N CYS A 511 -9.64 -26.20 9.60
CA CYS A 511 -10.66 -27.19 9.89
C CYS A 511 -10.01 -28.56 10.14
N GLN A 512 -10.00 -28.99 11.40
CA GLN A 512 -9.50 -30.30 11.80
C GLN A 512 -10.49 -31.40 11.40
N GLN A 513 -11.76 -31.18 11.70
CA GLN A 513 -12.85 -32.09 11.38
C GLN A 513 -14.09 -31.27 11.05
N TRP A 514 -14.57 -31.43 9.82
CA TRP A 514 -15.84 -30.86 9.40
C TRP A 514 -16.98 -31.72 9.96
N PRO A 515 -18.04 -31.13 10.56
CA PRO A 515 -19.14 -31.92 11.11
C PRO A 515 -19.89 -32.64 9.99
N GLU A 516 -20.26 -33.91 10.23
CA GLU A 516 -21.07 -34.69 9.29
C GLU A 516 -22.44 -34.05 9.06
N VAL A 517 -23.02 -33.52 10.14
CA VAL A 517 -24.27 -32.76 10.13
C VAL A 517 -23.98 -31.39 10.74
N LEU A 518 -24.19 -30.34 9.95
CA LEU A 518 -24.10 -28.97 10.44
C LEU A 518 -25.25 -28.68 11.42
N PRO A 519 -25.00 -27.93 12.49
CA PRO A 519 -26.06 -27.54 13.42
C PRO A 519 -27.09 -26.63 12.74
N ASP A 520 -28.33 -26.70 13.18
CA ASP A 520 -29.37 -25.73 12.80
C ASP A 520 -29.89 -25.04 14.06
N PRO A 521 -29.53 -23.77 14.30
CA PRO A 521 -29.90 -23.07 15.51
C PRO A 521 -31.42 -22.87 15.58
N ALA A 522 -32.01 -23.14 16.75
CA ALA A 522 -33.45 -22.97 16.96
C ALA A 522 -33.89 -21.50 16.90
N ASN A 523 -33.01 -20.57 17.32
CA ASN A 523 -33.27 -19.14 17.28
C ASN A 523 -32.18 -18.46 16.42
N VAL A 524 -32.57 -18.04 15.22
CA VAL A 524 -31.65 -17.42 14.27
C VAL A 524 -31.10 -16.08 14.77
N SER A 525 -31.89 -15.29 15.50
CA SER A 525 -31.47 -13.97 15.99
C SER A 525 -30.37 -14.06 17.06
N THR A 526 -30.44 -15.06 17.94
CA THR A 526 -29.38 -15.28 18.95
C THR A 526 -28.12 -15.86 18.32
N ALA A 527 -28.27 -16.76 17.34
CA ALA A 527 -27.15 -17.26 16.55
C ALA A 527 -26.44 -16.13 15.79
N ILE A 528 -27.19 -15.22 15.13
CA ILE A 528 -26.64 -14.02 14.47
C ILE A 528 -25.88 -13.16 15.48
N ALA A 529 -26.52 -12.79 16.60
CA ALA A 529 -25.91 -11.90 17.58
C ALA A 529 -24.62 -12.49 18.16
N ALA A 530 -24.62 -13.77 18.51
CA ALA A 530 -23.46 -14.46 19.08
C ALA A 530 -22.34 -14.64 18.05
N LEU A 531 -22.65 -15.15 16.86
CA LEU A 531 -21.66 -15.41 15.82
C LEU A 531 -21.05 -14.11 15.28
N ASN A 532 -21.88 -13.10 14.99
CA ASN A 532 -21.41 -11.81 14.52
C ASN A 532 -20.60 -11.07 15.59
N GLY A 533 -21.08 -11.02 16.83
CA GLY A 533 -20.32 -10.41 17.93
C GLY A 533 -18.96 -11.07 18.14
N PHE A 534 -18.91 -12.42 18.09
CA PHE A 534 -17.65 -13.16 18.19
C PHE A 534 -16.73 -12.92 17.00
N CYS A 535 -17.27 -12.86 15.77
CA CYS A 535 -16.50 -12.52 14.58
C CYS A 535 -15.89 -11.12 14.65
N ILE A 536 -16.67 -10.11 15.08
CA ILE A 536 -16.19 -8.73 15.27
C ILE A 536 -15.02 -8.72 16.27
N LEU A 537 -15.15 -9.41 17.40
CA LEU A 537 -14.07 -9.51 18.39
C LEU A 537 -12.80 -10.10 17.77
N CYS A 538 -12.95 -11.19 17.00
CA CYS A 538 -11.82 -11.85 16.36
C CYS A 538 -11.16 -10.96 15.29
N ASP A 539 -11.98 -10.28 14.48
CA ASP A 539 -11.52 -9.38 13.43
C ASP A 539 -10.72 -8.22 14.02
N TRP A 540 -11.25 -7.60 15.08
CA TRP A 540 -10.59 -6.50 15.74
C TRP A 540 -9.26 -6.87 16.41
N LEU A 541 -9.19 -8.01 17.10
CA LEU A 541 -7.92 -8.49 17.65
C LEU A 541 -6.93 -8.90 16.54
N GLY A 542 -7.43 -9.49 15.45
CA GLY A 542 -6.63 -9.83 14.26
C GLY A 542 -6.23 -8.60 13.42
N SER A 543 -6.78 -7.43 13.74
CA SER A 543 -6.50 -6.16 13.06
C SER A 543 -5.39 -5.34 13.70
N ASP A 544 -4.86 -5.80 14.82
CA ASP A 544 -3.86 -5.10 15.61
C ASP A 544 -2.49 -5.10 14.91
N GLY A 545 -2.12 -3.95 14.34
CA GLY A 545 -0.89 -3.77 13.57
C GLY A 545 0.40 -3.94 14.37
N ASP A 546 0.33 -3.88 15.71
CA ASP A 546 1.49 -4.13 16.57
C ASP A 546 1.82 -5.64 16.63
N TYR A 547 0.82 -6.49 16.42
CA TYR A 547 0.97 -7.96 16.39
C TYR A 547 1.02 -8.50 14.96
N PHE A 548 0.17 -7.98 14.08
CA PHE A 548 -0.02 -8.44 12.71
C PHE A 548 0.50 -7.39 11.73
N THR A 549 1.82 -7.37 11.54
CA THR A 549 2.49 -6.43 10.65
C THR A 549 2.38 -6.86 9.17
N PRO A 550 2.34 -5.90 8.22
CA PRO A 550 2.31 -6.20 6.78
C PRO A 550 3.49 -7.09 6.35
N LYS A 551 3.19 -8.28 5.83
CA LYS A 551 4.20 -9.27 5.42
C LYS A 551 3.93 -9.88 4.03
N PRO A 552 3.84 -9.08 2.95
CA PRO A 552 3.37 -9.57 1.64
C PRO A 552 4.30 -10.60 0.98
N ASN A 553 5.58 -10.66 1.40
CA ASN A 553 6.60 -11.53 0.80
C ASN A 553 6.94 -12.78 1.62
N THR A 554 6.33 -12.97 2.79
CA THR A 554 6.55 -14.18 3.60
C THR A 554 5.85 -15.36 2.92
N PRO A 555 6.43 -16.57 2.83
CA PRO A 555 5.74 -17.76 2.34
C PRO A 555 4.53 -18.15 3.22
N LEU A 556 3.44 -18.63 2.62
CA LEU A 556 2.19 -18.95 3.35
C LEU A 556 2.43 -19.89 4.54
N SER A 557 3.19 -20.97 4.34
CA SER A 557 3.43 -21.97 5.40
C SER A 557 4.14 -21.39 6.62
N GLU A 558 5.04 -20.44 6.40
CA GLU A 558 5.75 -19.73 7.47
C GLU A 558 4.81 -18.72 8.14
N TYR A 559 4.04 -17.99 7.33
CA TYR A 559 3.10 -16.99 7.84
C TYR A 559 2.02 -17.61 8.73
N VAL A 560 1.46 -18.77 8.38
CA VAL A 560 0.45 -19.46 9.20
C VAL A 560 0.97 -19.76 10.61
N ILE A 561 2.23 -20.20 10.73
CA ILE A 561 2.86 -20.46 12.03
C ILE A 561 3.02 -19.15 12.80
N HIS A 562 3.50 -18.11 12.13
CA HIS A 562 3.68 -16.78 12.72
C HIS A 562 2.36 -16.19 13.22
N SER A 563 1.32 -16.21 12.39
CA SER A 563 -0.03 -15.75 12.68
C SER A 563 -0.60 -16.45 13.93
N ARG A 564 -0.43 -17.77 14.03
CA ARG A 564 -0.87 -18.54 15.20
C ARG A 564 -0.16 -18.12 16.49
N GLN A 565 1.14 -17.86 16.42
CA GLN A 565 1.91 -17.38 17.55
C GLN A 565 1.46 -15.96 17.96
N LYS A 566 1.29 -15.05 16.99
CA LYS A 566 0.84 -13.69 17.25
C LYS A 566 -0.57 -13.61 17.79
N ALA A 567 -1.48 -14.47 17.32
CA ALA A 567 -2.80 -14.61 17.90
C ALA A 567 -2.75 -15.04 19.38
N TYR A 568 -1.86 -15.96 19.74
CA TYR A 568 -1.67 -16.36 21.14
C TYR A 568 -1.17 -15.19 22.00
N GLU A 569 -0.12 -14.49 21.55
CA GLU A 569 0.40 -13.30 22.24
C GLU A 569 -0.69 -12.25 22.41
N ARG A 570 -1.45 -11.96 21.33
CA ARG A 570 -2.50 -10.95 21.34
C ARG A 570 -3.65 -11.25 22.29
N VAL A 571 -4.15 -12.49 22.29
CA VAL A 571 -5.25 -12.91 23.17
C VAL A 571 -4.81 -12.94 24.63
N ARG A 572 -3.55 -13.33 24.90
CA ARG A 572 -2.94 -13.24 26.23
C ARG A 572 -2.92 -11.78 26.72
N ASP A 573 -2.38 -10.88 25.90
CA ASP A 573 -2.17 -9.47 26.28
C ASP A 573 -3.50 -8.69 26.31
N ALA A 574 -4.53 -9.17 25.60
CA ALA A 574 -5.91 -8.72 25.75
C ALA A 574 -6.53 -9.10 27.12
N GLY A 575 -5.91 -10.00 27.89
CA GLY A 575 -6.42 -10.53 29.16
C GLY A 575 -7.48 -11.63 29.00
N LEU A 576 -7.59 -12.24 27.82
CA LEU A 576 -8.67 -13.19 27.49
C LEU A 576 -8.30 -14.68 27.75
N PHE A 577 -7.05 -14.95 28.18
CA PHE A 577 -6.63 -16.26 28.71
C PHE A 577 -6.77 -16.40 30.23
N GLN A 578 -7.39 -15.44 30.91
CA GLN A 578 -7.57 -15.53 32.36
C GLN A 578 -8.50 -16.69 32.72
N THR A 579 -8.08 -17.52 33.68
CA THR A 579 -8.95 -18.53 34.29
C THR A 579 -10.07 -17.82 35.02
N ALA A 580 -11.31 -18.06 34.60
CA ALA A 580 -12.49 -17.54 35.26
C ALA A 580 -13.27 -18.63 36.02
N VAL A 581 -12.62 -19.74 36.38
CA VAL A 581 -13.23 -20.81 37.15
C VAL A 581 -12.58 -20.87 38.52
N SER A 582 -13.36 -20.56 39.55
CA SER A 582 -12.97 -20.64 40.94
C SER A 582 -13.37 -21.98 41.56
N HIS A 583 -12.54 -22.46 42.48
CA HIS A 583 -12.83 -23.59 43.36
C HIS A 583 -13.22 -23.14 44.78
N ALA A 584 -13.46 -21.84 44.98
CA ALA A 584 -13.92 -21.29 46.25
C ALA A 584 -15.27 -21.88 46.67
N SER A 585 -15.50 -21.88 47.97
CA SER A 585 -16.73 -22.43 48.55
C SER A 585 -17.98 -21.68 48.06
N THR A 586 -19.07 -22.43 47.92
CA THR A 586 -20.43 -21.91 47.67
C THR A 586 -21.19 -21.59 48.97
N ASN A 587 -20.55 -21.75 50.13
CA ASN A 587 -21.05 -21.36 51.44
C ASN A 587 -20.53 -19.95 51.81
N PHE A 588 -21.42 -19.10 52.33
CA PHE A 588 -21.19 -17.72 52.71
C PHE A 588 -20.04 -17.57 53.69
N SER A 589 -20.09 -18.25 54.85
CA SER A 589 -19.07 -18.08 55.90
C SER A 589 -17.68 -18.52 55.46
N GLN A 590 -17.59 -19.47 54.52
CA GLN A 590 -16.32 -19.92 53.95
C GLN A 590 -15.82 -18.99 52.84
N LEU A 591 -16.72 -18.50 51.98
CA LEU A 591 -16.38 -17.58 50.89
C LEU A 591 -15.98 -16.20 51.43
N PHE A 592 -16.72 -15.69 52.41
CA PHE A 592 -16.48 -14.43 53.12
C PHE A 592 -15.82 -14.68 54.48
N HIS A 593 -14.74 -15.46 54.48
CA HIS A 593 -13.99 -15.82 55.69
C HIS A 593 -13.38 -14.62 56.43
N ASP A 594 -13.28 -13.47 55.76
CA ASP A 594 -12.83 -12.18 56.31
C ASP A 594 -13.92 -11.47 57.16
N PHE A 595 -15.16 -11.96 57.14
CA PHE A 595 -16.27 -11.37 57.90
C PHE A 595 -16.36 -11.99 59.29
N THR A 596 -16.43 -11.14 60.31
CA THR A 596 -16.54 -11.58 61.72
C THR A 596 -17.98 -11.73 62.21
N ALA A 597 -18.94 -11.12 61.51
CA ALA A 597 -20.37 -11.23 61.81
C ALA A 597 -21.00 -12.49 61.17
N PRO A 598 -22.00 -13.12 61.79
CA PRO A 598 -22.74 -14.22 61.18
C PRO A 598 -23.48 -13.76 59.91
N PRO A 599 -23.77 -14.69 58.97
CA PRO A 599 -24.53 -14.37 57.76
C PRO A 599 -25.91 -13.82 58.11
N ARG A 600 -26.32 -12.78 57.39
CA ARG A 600 -27.63 -12.15 57.54
C ARG A 600 -28.73 -13.03 56.95
N PRO A 601 -30.00 -12.87 57.35
CA PRO A 601 -31.11 -13.70 56.86
C PRO A 601 -31.19 -13.78 55.32
N LEU A 602 -30.95 -12.65 54.63
CA LEU A 602 -30.89 -12.61 53.17
C LEU A 602 -29.79 -13.53 52.59
N GLN A 603 -28.61 -13.52 53.20
CA GLN A 603 -27.46 -14.31 52.75
C GLN A 603 -27.70 -15.80 52.99
N VAL A 604 -28.33 -16.16 54.13
CA VAL A 604 -28.77 -17.54 54.41
C VAL A 604 -29.82 -18.01 53.42
N ALA A 605 -30.77 -17.14 53.04
CA ALA A 605 -31.78 -17.47 52.03
C ALA A 605 -31.16 -17.75 50.66
N ILE A 606 -30.11 -17.00 50.26
CA ILE A 606 -29.37 -17.28 49.03
C ILE A 606 -28.71 -18.66 49.06
N GLU A 607 -28.18 -19.13 50.20
CA GLU A 607 -27.61 -20.49 50.33
C GLU A 607 -28.65 -21.61 50.20
N GLN A 608 -29.91 -21.34 50.52
CA GLN A 608 -30.98 -22.32 50.47
C GLN A 608 -31.55 -22.54 49.06
N ILE A 609 -31.19 -21.70 48.09
CA ILE A 609 -31.62 -21.87 46.70
C ILE A 609 -31.14 -23.24 46.17
N PRO A 610 -32.02 -24.09 45.61
CA PRO A 610 -31.63 -25.38 45.06
C PRO A 610 -30.65 -25.25 43.89
N GLU A 611 -29.59 -26.05 43.90
CA GLU A 611 -28.55 -26.03 42.85
C GLU A 611 -29.12 -26.35 41.46
N ALA A 612 -30.14 -27.20 41.38
CA ALA A 612 -30.81 -27.55 40.13
C ALA A 612 -31.42 -26.33 39.42
N LEU A 613 -31.86 -25.31 40.16
CA LEU A 613 -32.37 -24.06 39.56
C LEU A 613 -31.24 -23.22 38.99
N LEU A 614 -30.04 -23.29 39.58
CA LEU A 614 -28.87 -22.50 39.18
C LEU A 614 -28.09 -23.11 38.00
N ALA A 615 -28.43 -24.34 37.60
CA ALA A 615 -27.86 -25.02 36.44
C ALA A 615 -28.32 -24.44 35.09
N GLN A 616 -29.41 -23.66 35.09
CA GLN A 616 -29.95 -22.96 33.91
C GLN A 616 -29.74 -21.44 34.03
N PRO A 617 -29.86 -20.67 32.95
CA PRO A 617 -29.96 -19.21 33.03
C PRO A 617 -31.11 -18.78 33.95
N THR A 618 -30.84 -17.91 34.93
CA THR A 618 -31.82 -17.47 35.93
C THR A 618 -31.93 -15.96 35.96
N LEU A 619 -33.14 -15.46 36.23
CA LEU A 619 -33.38 -14.10 36.69
C LEU A 619 -33.70 -14.15 38.19
N THR A 620 -32.93 -13.46 39.01
CA THR A 620 -33.16 -13.34 40.45
C THR A 620 -33.34 -11.88 40.83
N ILE A 621 -34.38 -11.60 41.61
CA ILE A 621 -34.68 -10.27 42.12
C ILE A 621 -34.47 -10.30 43.63
N ILE A 622 -33.62 -9.40 44.14
CA ILE A 622 -33.29 -9.28 45.56
C ILE A 622 -33.79 -7.91 46.03
N GLU A 623 -34.89 -7.92 46.76
CA GLU A 623 -35.48 -6.74 47.40
C GLU A 623 -35.16 -6.78 48.90
N ALA A 624 -34.34 -5.83 49.35
CA ALA A 624 -34.03 -5.68 50.77
C ALA A 624 -33.60 -4.25 51.11
N PRO A 625 -33.84 -3.76 52.34
CA PRO A 625 -33.38 -2.44 52.77
C PRO A 625 -31.87 -2.19 52.55
N THR A 626 -31.49 -0.92 52.52
CA THR A 626 -30.07 -0.54 52.46
C THR A 626 -29.36 -1.04 53.72
N GLY A 627 -28.11 -1.46 53.55
CA GLY A 627 -27.33 -1.98 54.67
C GLY A 627 -27.61 -3.43 55.07
N GLU A 628 -28.49 -4.18 54.38
CA GLU A 628 -28.77 -5.62 54.61
C GLU A 628 -27.76 -6.58 53.94
N GLY A 629 -26.80 -6.07 53.17
CA GLY A 629 -25.74 -6.89 52.56
C GLY A 629 -26.16 -7.55 51.24
N LYS A 630 -26.98 -6.85 50.45
CA LYS A 630 -27.43 -7.26 49.10
C LYS A 630 -26.27 -7.59 48.18
N THR A 631 -25.21 -6.79 48.20
CA THR A 631 -24.03 -6.99 47.35
C THR A 631 -23.38 -8.35 47.64
N GLU A 632 -23.08 -8.67 48.89
CA GLU A 632 -22.49 -9.95 49.27
C GLU A 632 -23.41 -11.13 48.96
N ALA A 633 -24.72 -10.96 49.16
CA ALA A 633 -25.73 -11.95 48.76
C ALA A 633 -25.72 -12.20 47.23
N ALA A 634 -25.58 -11.15 46.43
CA ALA A 634 -25.47 -11.23 44.97
C ALA A 634 -24.18 -11.91 44.52
N LEU A 635 -23.05 -11.60 45.15
CA LEU A 635 -21.75 -12.21 44.87
C LEU A 635 -21.72 -13.69 45.25
N LEU A 636 -22.33 -14.05 46.39
CA LEU A 636 -22.54 -15.45 46.74
C LEU A 636 -23.38 -16.16 45.67
N LEU A 637 -24.52 -15.58 45.28
CA LEU A 637 -25.38 -16.18 44.26
C LEU A 637 -24.65 -16.34 42.92
N ALA A 638 -23.87 -15.34 42.50
CA ALA A 638 -23.04 -15.42 41.30
C ALA A 638 -22.04 -16.59 41.39
N ARG A 639 -21.37 -16.77 42.55
CA ARG A 639 -20.49 -17.92 42.78
C ARG A 639 -21.24 -19.26 42.73
N ARG A 640 -22.47 -19.33 43.27
CA ARG A 640 -23.30 -20.55 43.23
C ARG A 640 -23.75 -20.89 41.80
N ILE A 641 -24.12 -19.88 41.01
CA ILE A 641 -24.41 -20.05 39.57
C ILE A 641 -23.16 -20.54 38.84
N ALA A 642 -22.01 -19.91 39.09
CA ALA A 642 -20.74 -20.25 38.47
C ALA A 642 -20.31 -21.70 38.74
N ALA A 643 -20.53 -22.20 39.96
CA ALA A 643 -20.23 -23.58 40.33
C ALA A 643 -21.02 -24.61 39.50
N GLN A 644 -22.24 -24.27 39.06
CA GLN A 644 -23.07 -25.16 38.23
C GLN A 644 -22.82 -24.96 36.74
N ARG A 645 -22.40 -23.76 36.32
CA ARG A 645 -22.29 -23.37 34.90
C ARG A 645 -20.85 -23.35 34.38
N GLY A 646 -19.85 -23.46 35.26
CA GLY A 646 -18.44 -23.61 34.89
C GLY A 646 -17.75 -22.31 34.46
N THR A 647 -18.22 -21.16 34.93
CA THR A 647 -17.57 -19.85 34.77
C THR A 647 -18.06 -18.85 35.83
N ASP A 648 -17.14 -18.17 36.51
CA ASP A 648 -17.38 -17.10 37.49
C ASP A 648 -17.42 -15.70 36.85
N GLU A 649 -17.35 -15.61 35.51
CA GLU A 649 -17.41 -14.35 34.80
C GLU A 649 -18.68 -13.55 35.12
N MET A 650 -18.49 -12.27 35.45
CA MET A 650 -19.58 -11.39 35.84
C MET A 650 -19.39 -9.95 35.35
N TYR A 651 -20.52 -9.27 35.16
CA TYR A 651 -20.56 -7.84 34.90
C TYR A 651 -21.47 -7.15 35.91
N ILE A 652 -20.98 -6.13 36.58
CA ILE A 652 -21.73 -5.38 37.60
C ILE A 652 -22.05 -4.00 37.03
N ALA A 653 -23.35 -3.81 36.78
CA ALA A 653 -23.96 -2.60 36.27
C ALA A 653 -24.47 -1.73 37.43
N LEU A 654 -23.95 -0.52 37.53
CA LEU A 654 -24.25 0.43 38.59
C LEU A 654 -24.94 1.69 38.03
N PRO A 655 -25.74 2.40 38.85
CA PRO A 655 -26.48 3.58 38.40
C PRO A 655 -25.58 4.76 38.03
N THR A 656 -24.42 4.90 38.69
CA THR A 656 -23.54 6.07 38.51
C THR A 656 -22.05 5.69 38.51
N THR A 657 -21.22 6.58 37.97
CA THR A 657 -19.76 6.42 37.97
C THR A 657 -19.16 6.47 39.38
N ALA A 658 -19.71 7.29 40.27
CA ALA A 658 -19.21 7.44 41.65
C ALA A 658 -19.37 6.15 42.48
N THR A 659 -20.51 5.47 42.36
CA THR A 659 -20.80 4.21 43.07
C THR A 659 -19.92 3.06 42.59
N SER A 660 -19.51 3.11 41.33
CA SER A 660 -18.67 2.11 40.69
C SER A 660 -17.20 2.14 41.11
N ASN A 661 -16.64 3.30 41.46
CA ASN A 661 -15.30 3.35 42.07
C ASN A 661 -15.26 2.67 43.44
N ALA A 662 -16.26 2.92 44.29
CA ALA A 662 -16.35 2.29 45.60
C ALA A 662 -16.61 0.77 45.49
N MET A 663 -17.40 0.36 44.51
CA MET A 663 -17.66 -1.06 44.23
C MET A 663 -16.43 -1.78 43.67
N TYR A 664 -15.60 -1.12 42.86
CA TYR A 664 -14.40 -1.73 42.28
C TYR A 664 -13.50 -2.41 43.33
N THR A 665 -13.13 -1.68 44.39
CA THR A 665 -12.26 -2.23 45.44
C THR A 665 -12.87 -3.46 46.09
N ARG A 666 -14.18 -3.47 46.32
CA ARG A 666 -14.89 -4.63 46.89
C ARG A 666 -14.86 -5.83 45.97
N ILE A 667 -14.96 -5.60 44.66
CA ILE A 667 -14.97 -6.66 43.64
C ILE A 667 -13.59 -7.23 43.39
N ILE A 668 -12.54 -6.40 43.36
CA ILE A 668 -11.14 -6.84 43.37
C ILE A 668 -10.89 -7.77 44.55
N THR A 669 -11.22 -7.32 45.76
CA THR A 669 -11.06 -8.13 46.99
C THR A 669 -11.81 -9.46 46.86
N HIS A 670 -13.04 -9.43 46.35
CA HIS A 670 -13.80 -10.68 46.15
C HIS A 670 -13.12 -11.62 45.14
N ILE A 671 -12.67 -11.12 43.99
CA ILE A 671 -12.06 -11.94 42.94
C ILE A 671 -10.70 -12.49 43.39
N GLU A 672 -9.83 -11.65 43.95
CA GLU A 672 -8.48 -12.04 44.32
C GLU A 672 -8.43 -12.84 45.63
N GLN A 673 -9.09 -12.34 46.68
CA GLN A 673 -8.95 -12.91 48.02
C GLN A 673 -9.98 -14.00 48.33
N ARG A 674 -11.17 -13.96 47.69
CA ARG A 674 -12.25 -14.92 47.98
C ARG A 674 -12.38 -15.97 46.89
N LEU A 675 -12.35 -15.58 45.61
CA LEU A 675 -12.39 -16.52 44.48
C LEU A 675 -11.00 -17.10 44.17
N GLY A 676 -9.92 -16.48 44.64
CA GLY A 676 -8.55 -16.94 44.38
C GLY A 676 -8.11 -16.78 42.92
N LEU A 677 -8.75 -15.87 42.18
CA LEU A 677 -8.48 -15.63 40.77
C LEU A 677 -7.53 -14.43 40.62
N LYS A 678 -6.47 -14.58 39.84
CA LYS A 678 -5.58 -13.47 39.49
C LYS A 678 -6.13 -12.76 38.27
N THR A 679 -6.55 -11.50 38.42
CA THR A 679 -7.23 -10.77 37.34
C THR A 679 -6.80 -9.32 37.29
N ASN A 680 -6.53 -8.80 36.09
CA ASN A 680 -6.54 -7.36 35.83
C ASN A 680 -8.02 -6.94 35.66
N VAL A 681 -8.75 -6.72 36.76
CA VAL A 681 -10.13 -6.23 36.67
C VAL A 681 -10.09 -4.81 36.13
N GLN A 682 -10.78 -4.58 35.02
CA GLN A 682 -10.72 -3.29 34.33
C GLN A 682 -11.87 -2.39 34.78
N LEU A 683 -11.49 -1.19 35.24
CA LEU A 683 -12.39 -0.16 35.78
C LEU A 683 -12.92 0.71 34.63
N ILE A 684 -14.24 0.75 34.42
CA ILE A 684 -14.84 1.69 33.46
C ILE A 684 -15.55 2.83 34.19
N HIS A 685 -14.98 4.04 34.13
CA HIS A 685 -15.70 5.30 34.35
C HIS A 685 -15.50 6.32 33.26
N GLY A 686 -16.43 7.28 33.24
CA GLY A 686 -16.34 8.55 32.53
C GLY A 686 -14.95 9.23 32.56
N GLN A 687 -14.14 8.97 33.59
CA GLN A 687 -12.79 9.53 33.83
C GLN A 687 -11.66 8.49 34.05
N SER A 688 -11.88 7.18 33.87
CA SER A 688 -10.80 6.16 34.05
C SER A 688 -9.75 6.13 32.93
N PHE A 689 -9.71 7.16 32.09
CA PHE A 689 -8.75 7.34 31.00
C PHE A 689 -7.31 7.54 31.48
N LEU A 690 -7.08 7.82 32.77
CA LEU A 690 -5.79 8.32 33.27
C LEU A 690 -4.86 7.25 33.87
N LEU A 691 -5.19 5.95 33.91
CA LEU A 691 -4.40 4.99 34.69
C LEU A 691 -3.87 3.72 34.00
N GLU A 692 -4.29 3.34 32.80
CA GLU A 692 -3.67 2.19 32.09
C GLU A 692 -3.80 2.36 30.56
N ASP A 693 -2.96 3.21 29.97
CA ASP A 693 -2.77 3.36 28.52
C ASP A 693 -1.71 2.37 28.04
N ASP A 694 -2.08 1.12 27.71
CA ASP A 694 -1.12 0.19 27.09
C ASP A 694 -1.72 -0.80 26.08
N VAL A 695 -3.00 -0.68 25.70
CA VAL A 695 -3.59 -1.58 24.69
C VAL A 695 -4.53 -0.86 23.73
N ALA A 696 -4.00 0.11 22.99
CA ALA A 696 -4.66 0.63 21.79
C ALA A 696 -4.42 -0.35 20.62
N VAL A 697 -5.41 -0.57 19.76
CA VAL A 697 -5.25 -1.35 18.52
C VAL A 697 -4.81 -0.38 17.43
N ASN A 698 -3.54 -0.38 17.07
CA ASN A 698 -3.05 0.41 15.94
C ASN A 698 -3.48 -0.26 14.64
N SER A 699 -4.60 0.18 14.07
CA SER A 699 -5.18 -0.49 12.89
C SER A 699 -4.42 -0.12 11.61
N LEU A 700 -4.18 -1.12 10.75
CA LEU A 700 -3.75 -0.86 9.37
C LEU A 700 -4.93 -0.30 8.57
N ILE A 701 -4.64 0.58 7.61
CA ILE A 701 -5.65 1.31 6.85
C ILE A 701 -6.45 0.36 5.96
N ASN A 702 -7.76 0.34 6.17
CA ASN A 702 -8.71 -0.26 5.25
C ASN A 702 -9.11 0.78 4.21
N GLY A 703 -8.83 0.52 2.92
CA GLY A 703 -9.11 1.47 1.82
C GLY A 703 -10.59 1.83 1.61
N GLU A 704 -11.51 1.37 2.46
CA GLU A 704 -12.94 1.64 2.39
C GLU A 704 -13.38 2.91 3.14
N ASN A 705 -12.80 3.28 4.30
CA ASN A 705 -13.03 4.55 5.03
C ASN A 705 -12.17 4.64 6.32
N ALA A 706 -11.60 5.81 6.63
CA ALA A 706 -10.86 6.05 7.89
C ALA A 706 -11.71 5.92 9.17
N THR A 707 -13.04 5.99 9.07
CA THR A 707 -13.97 5.98 10.20
C THR A 707 -14.16 4.60 10.84
N GLU A 708 -13.74 3.51 10.19
CA GLU A 708 -13.83 2.14 10.72
C GLU A 708 -12.61 1.79 11.57
N ASP A 709 -11.42 2.18 11.10
CA ASP A 709 -10.17 2.07 11.85
C ASP A 709 -10.25 2.91 13.14
N GLU A 710 -10.82 4.12 13.05
CA GLU A 710 -11.15 4.95 14.22
C GLU A 710 -12.18 4.28 15.15
N ALA A 711 -13.13 3.49 14.63
CA ALA A 711 -14.15 2.84 15.46
C ALA A 711 -13.59 1.65 16.25
N ALA A 712 -12.68 0.87 15.66
CA ALA A 712 -11.94 -0.19 16.33
C ALA A 712 -11.00 0.39 17.41
N GLU A 713 -10.21 1.42 17.07
CA GLU A 713 -9.38 2.16 18.02
C GLU A 713 -10.20 2.72 19.19
N ASN A 714 -11.35 3.36 18.89
CA ASN A 714 -12.28 3.88 19.90
C ASN A 714 -13.00 2.80 20.71
N TRP A 715 -12.91 1.51 20.35
CA TRP A 715 -13.48 0.43 21.15
C TRP A 715 -12.52 -0.14 22.17
N PHE A 716 -11.25 -0.26 21.82
CA PHE A 716 -10.23 -0.66 22.80
C PHE A 716 -9.95 0.43 23.82
N ALA A 717 -10.55 1.62 23.65
CA ALA A 717 -10.76 2.56 24.73
C ALA A 717 -11.35 1.86 25.98
N PRO A 718 -10.83 2.15 27.19
CA PRO A 718 -11.16 1.43 28.41
C PRO A 718 -12.67 1.20 28.64
N LYS A 719 -13.51 2.19 28.29
CA LYS A 719 -14.96 2.21 28.51
C LYS A 719 -15.79 1.17 27.78
N LYS A 720 -15.29 0.55 26.70
CA LYS A 720 -16.04 -0.49 25.96
C LYS A 720 -15.40 -1.87 26.12
N LYS A 721 -14.15 -1.93 26.57
CA LYS A 721 -13.37 -3.15 26.80
C LYS A 721 -13.91 -4.01 27.96
N ALA A 722 -14.40 -3.43 29.05
CA ALA A 722 -14.82 -4.26 30.20
C ALA A 722 -16.15 -5.02 30.02
N LEU A 723 -16.91 -4.79 28.94
CA LEU A 723 -17.97 -5.73 28.54
C LEU A 723 -17.37 -7.06 28.03
N LEU A 724 -16.20 -7.02 27.42
CA LEU A 724 -15.51 -8.19 26.87
C LEU A 724 -14.61 -8.88 27.90
N ALA A 725 -14.13 -8.13 28.90
CA ALA A 725 -13.30 -8.67 29.98
C ALA A 725 -14.07 -9.74 30.79
N PRO A 726 -13.40 -10.78 31.31
CA PRO A 726 -14.03 -11.81 32.15
C PRO A 726 -14.83 -11.22 33.33
N PHE A 727 -14.25 -10.24 34.01
CA PHE A 727 -14.85 -9.51 35.12
C PHE A 727 -14.89 -8.02 34.79
N GLY A 728 -16.08 -7.42 34.84
CA GLY A 728 -16.27 -6.00 34.52
C GLY A 728 -17.17 -5.28 35.53
N VAL A 729 -16.85 -4.01 35.80
CA VAL A 729 -17.69 -3.09 36.59
C VAL A 729 -17.89 -1.83 35.77
N GLY A 730 -19.13 -1.39 35.59
CA GLY A 730 -19.44 -0.19 34.81
C GLY A 730 -20.86 0.32 35.05
N THR A 731 -21.24 1.37 34.33
CA THR A 731 -22.59 1.92 34.42
C THR A 731 -23.59 1.05 33.67
N VAL A 732 -24.85 1.05 34.13
CA VAL A 732 -25.95 0.35 33.47
C VAL A 732 -26.12 0.75 32.00
N ASP A 733 -25.86 2.02 31.66
CA ASP A 733 -25.93 2.54 30.29
C ASP A 733 -25.08 1.70 29.30
N GLN A 734 -23.90 1.23 29.73
CA GLN A 734 -23.04 0.45 28.84
C GLN A 734 -23.64 -0.92 28.50
N ALA A 735 -24.34 -1.54 29.45
CA ALA A 735 -25.07 -2.77 29.22
C ALA A 735 -26.34 -2.51 28.40
N GLU A 736 -27.07 -1.44 28.68
CA GLU A 736 -28.27 -1.06 27.94
C GLU A 736 -28.02 -0.82 26.44
N LEU A 737 -26.87 -0.26 26.08
CA LEU A 737 -26.45 -0.11 24.68
C LEU A 737 -26.42 -1.45 23.91
N ALA A 738 -26.31 -2.60 24.59
CA ALA A 738 -26.39 -3.92 23.96
C ALA A 738 -27.80 -4.22 23.40
N ALA A 739 -28.85 -3.66 24.00
CA ALA A 739 -30.24 -3.86 23.60
C ALA A 739 -30.77 -2.79 22.63
N LEU A 740 -29.95 -1.78 22.30
CA LEU A 740 -30.30 -0.69 21.39
C LEU A 740 -29.81 -0.96 19.96
N ASN A 741 -30.46 -0.32 18.99
CA ASN A 741 -30.07 -0.41 17.57
C ASN A 741 -28.91 0.57 17.27
N VAL A 742 -27.75 0.25 17.82
CA VAL A 742 -26.51 1.04 17.68
C VAL A 742 -25.43 0.21 16.99
N ARG A 743 -24.45 0.87 16.37
CA ARG A 743 -23.32 0.20 15.71
C ARG A 743 -22.59 -0.72 16.72
N HIS A 744 -22.26 -1.93 16.26
CA HIS A 744 -21.61 -2.98 17.06
C HIS A 744 -22.41 -3.41 18.30
N ASN A 745 -23.75 -3.40 18.26
CA ASN A 745 -24.56 -3.96 19.36
C ASN A 745 -24.29 -5.45 19.60
N ALA A 746 -24.06 -6.23 18.54
CA ALA A 746 -23.74 -7.66 18.60
C ALA A 746 -22.50 -7.94 19.46
N LEU A 747 -21.50 -7.07 19.39
CA LEU A 747 -20.30 -7.20 20.20
C LEU A 747 -20.57 -6.95 21.69
N ARG A 748 -21.47 -6.01 22.03
CA ARG A 748 -21.89 -5.81 23.44
C ARG A 748 -22.68 -7.00 23.95
N LEU A 749 -23.59 -7.52 23.13
CA LEU A 749 -24.38 -8.71 23.43
C LEU A 749 -23.47 -9.91 23.71
N VAL A 750 -22.49 -10.19 22.84
CA VAL A 750 -21.55 -11.29 23.05
C VAL A 750 -20.60 -11.04 24.23
N GLY A 751 -20.29 -9.77 24.53
CA GLY A 751 -19.57 -9.38 25.74
C GLY A 751 -20.31 -9.82 26.99
N LEU A 752 -21.62 -9.55 27.08
CA LEU A 752 -22.45 -9.92 28.22
C LEU A 752 -22.91 -11.40 28.22
N ALA A 753 -22.91 -12.05 27.06
CA ALA A 753 -23.39 -13.42 26.89
C ALA A 753 -22.64 -14.43 27.77
N GLY A 754 -23.37 -15.31 28.44
CA GLY A 754 -22.82 -16.36 29.30
C GLY A 754 -22.23 -15.88 30.63
N LYS A 755 -22.29 -14.58 30.94
CA LYS A 755 -21.87 -14.02 32.24
C LYS A 755 -23.03 -14.02 33.24
N THR A 756 -22.69 -13.85 34.51
CA THR A 756 -23.65 -13.40 35.52
C THR A 756 -23.68 -11.88 35.56
N ILE A 757 -24.83 -11.28 35.27
CA ILE A 757 -25.01 -9.82 35.22
C ILE A 757 -25.69 -9.36 36.49
N ILE A 758 -25.07 -8.44 37.22
CA ILE A 758 -25.64 -7.87 38.45
C ILE A 758 -26.02 -6.42 38.16
N LEU A 759 -27.30 -6.10 38.25
CA LEU A 759 -27.82 -4.73 38.12
C LEU A 759 -28.14 -4.23 39.52
N ASP A 760 -27.39 -3.23 39.98
CA ASP A 760 -27.53 -2.68 41.32
C ASP A 760 -28.44 -1.44 41.33
N GLU A 761 -29.14 -1.25 42.45
CA GLU A 761 -30.03 -0.10 42.70
C GLU A 761 -31.10 0.12 41.60
N VAL A 762 -31.76 -0.96 41.14
CA VAL A 762 -32.69 -0.93 40.01
C VAL A 762 -33.90 0.00 40.22
N HIS A 763 -34.30 0.23 41.47
CA HIS A 763 -35.35 1.20 41.83
C HIS A 763 -35.01 2.65 41.49
N ALA A 764 -33.73 2.96 41.27
CA ALA A 764 -33.29 4.30 40.87
C ALA A 764 -33.47 4.55 39.36
N TYR A 765 -33.85 3.53 38.58
CA TYR A 765 -33.98 3.65 37.13
C TYR A 765 -35.35 4.22 36.73
N ASP A 766 -35.36 5.08 35.71
CA ASP A 766 -36.58 5.66 35.17
C ASP A 766 -37.38 4.65 34.30
N THR A 767 -38.58 5.10 33.89
CA THR A 767 -39.50 4.30 33.06
C THR A 767 -38.95 4.00 31.66
N TYR A 768 -38.08 4.84 31.13
CA TYR A 768 -37.47 4.66 29.82
C TYR A 768 -36.39 3.57 29.87
N MET A 769 -35.46 3.67 30.82
CA MET A 769 -34.43 2.66 31.13
C MET A 769 -35.06 1.29 31.41
N THR A 770 -36.17 1.26 32.16
CA THR A 770 -36.91 0.01 32.44
C THR A 770 -37.31 -0.75 31.16
N THR A 771 -37.69 -0.04 30.09
CA THR A 771 -38.07 -0.68 28.82
C THR A 771 -36.85 -1.28 28.11
N ILE A 772 -35.71 -0.59 28.17
CA ILE A 772 -34.45 -1.06 27.59
C ILE A 772 -33.94 -2.27 28.37
N ILE A 773 -33.98 -2.23 29.70
CA ILE A 773 -33.60 -3.34 30.58
C ILE A 773 -34.46 -4.56 30.27
N LYS A 774 -35.79 -4.44 30.14
CA LYS A 774 -36.65 -5.58 29.76
C LYS A 774 -36.22 -6.22 28.44
N ARG A 775 -35.88 -5.42 27.43
CA ARG A 775 -35.35 -5.94 26.15
C ARG A 775 -33.98 -6.59 26.32
N MET A 776 -33.11 -5.99 27.11
CA MET A 776 -31.80 -6.55 27.44
C MET A 776 -31.94 -7.91 28.14
N LEU A 777 -32.84 -8.04 29.13
CA LEU A 777 -33.11 -9.29 29.83
C LEU A 777 -33.54 -10.41 28.88
N ASN A 778 -34.38 -10.12 27.87
CA ASN A 778 -34.77 -11.09 26.86
C ASN A 778 -33.56 -11.58 26.04
N TRP A 779 -32.69 -10.66 25.62
CA TRP A 779 -31.46 -11.00 24.91
C TRP A 779 -30.50 -11.82 25.79
N LEU A 780 -30.27 -11.39 27.02
CA LEU A 780 -29.38 -12.06 27.98
C LEU A 780 -29.86 -13.48 28.27
N SER A 781 -31.15 -13.67 28.51
CA SER A 781 -31.74 -15.00 28.70
C SER A 781 -31.49 -15.90 27.48
N ALA A 782 -31.75 -15.40 26.28
CA ALA A 782 -31.62 -16.16 25.04
C ALA A 782 -30.14 -16.42 24.64
N LEU A 783 -29.20 -15.66 25.19
CA LEU A 783 -27.75 -15.86 25.05
C LEU A 783 -27.16 -16.70 26.20
N GLY A 784 -28.00 -17.16 27.13
CA GLY A 784 -27.61 -18.01 28.24
C GLY A 784 -26.98 -17.27 29.42
N SER A 785 -27.17 -15.97 29.60
CA SER A 785 -26.69 -15.23 30.79
C SER A 785 -27.67 -15.34 31.95
N SER A 786 -27.15 -15.35 33.18
CA SER A 786 -27.97 -15.19 34.40
C SER A 786 -27.95 -13.73 34.85
N VAL A 787 -29.04 -13.24 35.44
CA VAL A 787 -29.18 -11.85 35.87
C VAL A 787 -29.64 -11.77 37.32
N ILE A 788 -29.01 -10.90 38.10
CA ILE A 788 -29.36 -10.58 39.49
C ILE A 788 -29.71 -9.09 39.56
N LEU A 789 -30.96 -8.79 39.92
CA LEU A 789 -31.45 -7.42 40.13
C LEU A 789 -31.44 -7.11 41.62
N LEU A 790 -30.80 -6.01 42.03
CA LEU A 790 -30.79 -5.56 43.42
C LEU A 790 -31.66 -4.30 43.55
N SER A 791 -32.61 -4.33 44.50
CA SER A 791 -33.48 -3.21 44.78
C SER A 791 -33.63 -2.98 46.30
N ALA A 792 -33.90 -1.72 46.68
CA ALA A 792 -34.25 -1.37 48.05
C ALA A 792 -35.73 -1.68 48.37
N THR A 793 -36.59 -1.68 47.35
CA THR A 793 -38.04 -1.87 47.44
C THR A 793 -38.60 -2.54 46.20
#